data_AF-A0A4U0XKG0-F1
#
_entry.id   AF-A0A4U0XKG0-F1
#
_cell.length_a   1.000
_cell.length_b   1.000
_cell.length_c   1.000
_cell.angle_alpha   90.00
_cell.angle_beta   90.00
_cell.angle_gamma   90.00
#
_symmetry.space_group_name_H-M   'P 1'
#
loop_
_entity.id
_entity.type
_entity.pdbx_description
1 polymer ?
#
loop_
_entity_poly.entity_id
_entity_poly.type
_entity_poly.pdbx_seq_one_letter_code
_entity_poly.pdbx_strand_id
1 'polypeptide(L)'
;MPNNLSIEAAREEDMAEITTILLASFSHMPVEQALGNVDTPAGRKASTKRHLQAWREHAEDTDIPCAIKCVHTDPTTGKQTIVGFTEWFIYADPPTPEHYERASALISGSWVPEEGGQRERVQACFRPTIDTRKKWLHGRKCAILVYMCVDPAWRRRGAATMCVQWGVRKCRELGIMAYLEATEEGRHVYEKCGFEEVEKVRCEWAGEVNFFPAMVKMKSSMILASAAATTVSAQTSYAGAANVNNLTFQATINVDATKQYQKMLGGGCSGAFGAACATNSLSVADQQTVVETLFDENIGALSILRNLIGSSAGTTILPVCPATPNSAANYTFPTANNDSCQLTLAQNAIKYNPDLYLYADAWSAPGCFKTSGVETGVGNGVICGVRRSNCTYDWREQYANYLIEYVRLYQQRGINVSLLGAYNEPDFNPITYSAMLSDGYQAYDFLSVLYPMVKKAFPSLSVSCCDSTGARQQRDLLYELGRAGGLDLFDVNTYHNYQSDIKEPFDDLLHGQPTLETEWSDGGSTWVSAWDVQGQNFEGFQWAIYMHNAFRNNVAGWSHWWCSWTQPTDASLVAVNGTTYQVSARLWAFAGYFRFARPGAMRLEADSSVMEVYVTAWENTNGTLAIPVINAAHYTYTVDINLAGTNVTHVVAYLTDNTHNVTQTNETFTISGGKFTAQVEPRSMKTFFLDC
;
A
#
# COMPACT_ATOMS: atom_id res chain seq x y z
N MET A 1 0.80 -26.89 -20.70
CA MET A 1 1.74 -27.37 -21.73
C MET A 1 3.14 -26.95 -21.31
N PRO A 2 4.19 -27.78 -21.41
CA PRO A 2 5.54 -27.26 -21.27
C PRO A 2 5.83 -26.42 -22.53
N ASN A 3 6.01 -25.12 -22.36
CA ASN A 3 6.32 -24.21 -23.46
C ASN A 3 7.77 -24.46 -23.90
N ASN A 4 7.98 -24.96 -25.13
CA ASN A 4 9.31 -25.08 -25.75
C ASN A 4 9.84 -23.71 -26.22
N LEU A 5 9.72 -22.69 -25.36
CA LEU A 5 10.15 -21.32 -25.62
C LEU A 5 11.43 -21.03 -24.82
N SER A 6 12.43 -20.45 -25.46
CA SER A 6 13.65 -19.94 -24.83
C SER A 6 13.82 -18.44 -25.10
N ILE A 7 14.52 -17.75 -24.20
CA ILE A 7 14.93 -16.35 -24.38
C ILE A 7 16.42 -16.30 -24.66
N GLU A 8 16.81 -15.61 -25.72
CA GLU A 8 18.19 -15.50 -26.19
C GLU A 8 18.49 -14.06 -26.57
N ALA A 9 19.77 -13.67 -26.50
CA ALA A 9 20.19 -12.43 -27.14
C ALA A 9 20.02 -12.56 -28.66
N ALA A 10 19.43 -11.55 -29.29
CA ALA A 10 19.41 -11.48 -30.75
C ALA A 10 20.83 -11.26 -31.28
N ARG A 11 21.05 -11.65 -32.52
CA ARG A 11 22.27 -11.38 -33.30
C ARG A 11 21.90 -10.60 -34.55
N GLU A 12 22.87 -9.96 -35.19
CA GLU A 12 22.59 -9.16 -36.39
C GLU A 12 21.95 -10.01 -37.50
N GLU A 13 22.36 -11.28 -37.64
CA GLU A 13 21.79 -12.21 -38.61
C GLU A 13 20.30 -12.54 -38.37
N ASP A 14 19.81 -12.39 -37.13
CA ASP A 14 18.40 -12.64 -36.79
C ASP A 14 17.48 -11.51 -37.27
N MET A 15 18.03 -10.32 -37.56
CA MET A 15 17.23 -9.11 -37.74
C MET A 15 16.31 -9.13 -38.95
N ALA A 16 16.67 -9.87 -40.01
CA ALA A 16 15.80 -10.03 -41.17
C ALA A 16 14.51 -10.81 -40.82
N GLU A 17 14.64 -11.87 -40.02
CA GLU A 17 13.50 -12.66 -39.53
C GLU A 17 12.67 -11.85 -38.52
N ILE A 18 13.33 -11.21 -37.56
CA ILE A 18 12.70 -10.33 -36.56
C ILE A 18 11.90 -9.19 -37.22
N THR A 19 12.44 -8.57 -38.27
CA THR A 19 11.74 -7.49 -38.98
C THR A 19 10.43 -7.98 -39.59
N THR A 20 10.39 -9.23 -40.07
CA THR A 20 9.15 -9.80 -40.61
C THR A 20 8.08 -9.90 -39.52
N ILE A 21 8.47 -10.31 -38.31
CA ILE A 21 7.57 -10.38 -37.14
C ILE A 21 7.11 -8.99 -36.71
N LEU A 22 8.03 -8.02 -36.69
CA LEU A 22 7.75 -6.64 -36.30
C LEU A 22 6.74 -5.99 -37.24
N LEU A 23 6.98 -6.04 -38.55
CA LEU A 23 6.06 -5.45 -39.53
C LEU A 23 4.69 -6.11 -39.49
N ALA A 24 4.62 -7.44 -39.35
CA ALA A 24 3.36 -8.15 -39.20
C ALA A 24 2.60 -7.68 -37.94
N SER A 25 3.32 -7.46 -36.83
CA SER A 25 2.73 -7.08 -35.54
C SER A 25 2.11 -5.69 -35.53
N PHE A 26 2.70 -4.75 -36.26
CA PHE A 26 2.32 -3.34 -36.26
C PHE A 26 1.66 -2.86 -37.55
N SER A 27 1.45 -3.74 -38.53
CA SER A 27 0.85 -3.42 -39.84
C SER A 27 -0.50 -2.68 -39.79
N HIS A 28 -1.26 -2.86 -38.71
CA HIS A 28 -2.55 -2.22 -38.49
C HIS A 28 -2.45 -0.76 -38.04
N MET A 29 -1.26 -0.26 -37.65
CA MET A 29 -1.07 1.10 -37.15
C MET A 29 -0.71 2.06 -38.31
N PRO A 30 -1.54 3.07 -38.62
CA PRO A 30 -1.28 3.98 -39.75
C PRO A 30 0.01 4.80 -39.61
N VAL A 31 0.40 5.13 -38.36
CA VAL A 31 1.65 5.86 -38.08
C VAL A 31 2.90 5.04 -38.44
N GLU A 32 2.85 3.72 -38.28
CA GLU A 32 3.95 2.80 -38.60
C GLU A 32 4.16 2.70 -40.11
N GLN A 33 3.07 2.69 -40.88
CA GLN A 33 3.15 2.77 -42.34
C GLN A 33 3.77 4.10 -42.80
N ALA A 34 3.42 5.21 -42.14
CA ALA A 34 3.98 6.53 -42.43
C ALA A 34 5.47 6.66 -42.06
N LEU A 35 5.94 5.89 -41.07
CA LEU A 35 7.35 5.71 -40.75
C LEU A 35 8.08 4.82 -41.77
N GLY A 36 7.40 4.30 -42.78
CA GLY A 36 7.98 3.42 -43.79
C GLY A 36 8.20 1.99 -43.28
N ASN A 37 7.47 1.56 -42.24
CA ASN A 37 7.38 0.17 -41.81
C ASN A 37 6.32 -0.56 -42.66
N VAL A 38 6.66 -0.77 -43.93
CA VAL A 38 5.78 -1.40 -44.93
C VAL A 38 6.27 -2.80 -45.25
N ASP A 39 5.38 -3.79 -45.23
CA ASP A 39 5.72 -5.20 -45.47
C ASP A 39 5.93 -5.54 -46.97
N THR A 40 6.87 -4.83 -47.59
CA THR A 40 7.41 -5.12 -48.93
C THR A 40 8.87 -5.54 -48.82
N PRO A 41 9.47 -6.21 -49.84
CA PRO A 41 10.90 -6.53 -49.80
C PRO A 41 11.81 -5.30 -49.55
N ALA A 42 11.48 -4.15 -50.15
CA ALA A 42 12.21 -2.90 -49.93
C ALA A 42 11.96 -2.31 -48.54
N GLY A 43 10.71 -2.34 -48.07
CA GLY A 43 10.33 -1.85 -46.74
C GLY A 43 10.92 -2.69 -45.60
N ARG A 44 10.92 -4.03 -45.72
CA ARG A 44 11.64 -4.95 -44.82
C ARG A 44 13.12 -4.61 -44.76
N LYS A 45 13.80 -4.49 -45.90
CA LYS A 45 15.22 -4.12 -45.95
C LYS A 45 15.50 -2.77 -45.27
N ALA A 46 14.63 -1.78 -45.49
CA ALA A 46 14.76 -0.46 -44.87
C ALA A 46 14.54 -0.51 -43.36
N SER A 47 13.51 -1.23 -42.89
CA SER A 47 13.20 -1.41 -41.46
C SER A 47 14.32 -2.19 -40.75
N THR A 48 14.79 -3.30 -41.33
CA THR A 48 15.95 -4.05 -40.82
C THR A 48 17.17 -3.16 -40.64
N LYS A 49 17.47 -2.31 -41.63
CA LYS A 49 18.60 -1.37 -41.56
C LYS A 49 18.43 -0.36 -40.41
N ARG A 50 17.22 0.16 -40.19
CA ARG A 50 16.93 1.13 -39.11
C ARG A 50 17.06 0.51 -37.72
N HIS A 51 16.46 -0.65 -37.50
CA HIS A 51 16.59 -1.36 -36.21
C HIS A 51 18.03 -1.76 -35.94
N LEU A 52 18.77 -2.26 -36.93
CA LEU A 52 20.21 -2.53 -36.78
C LEU A 52 21.00 -1.27 -36.43
N GLN A 53 20.70 -0.14 -37.07
CA GLN A 53 21.37 1.11 -36.76
C GLN A 53 21.08 1.57 -35.32
N ALA A 54 19.82 1.58 -34.89
CA ALA A 54 19.46 1.99 -33.54
C ALA A 54 20.02 1.05 -32.47
N TRP A 55 20.03 -0.25 -32.75
CA TRP A 55 20.70 -1.23 -31.91
C TRP A 55 22.19 -0.90 -31.79
N ARG A 56 22.92 -0.74 -32.90
CA ARG A 56 24.35 -0.41 -32.86
C ARG A 56 24.64 0.89 -32.12
N GLU A 57 23.85 1.93 -32.38
CA GLU A 57 23.96 3.22 -31.68
C GLU A 57 23.82 3.06 -30.17
N HIS A 58 22.90 2.18 -29.71
CA HIS A 58 22.72 1.96 -28.27
C HIS A 58 23.75 0.97 -27.67
N ALA A 59 24.21 -0.01 -28.45
CA ALA A 59 25.24 -0.95 -28.03
C ALA A 59 26.61 -0.27 -27.82
N GLU A 60 26.82 0.94 -28.32
CA GLU A 60 27.99 1.78 -27.99
C GLU A 60 27.96 2.27 -26.53
N ASP A 61 26.76 2.38 -25.93
CA ASP A 61 26.56 2.95 -24.59
C ASP A 61 26.49 1.89 -23.47
N THR A 62 26.38 0.59 -23.81
CA THR A 62 26.19 -0.48 -22.83
C THR A 62 26.65 -1.86 -23.32
N ASP A 63 27.32 -2.62 -22.46
CA ASP A 63 27.68 -4.03 -22.70
C ASP A 63 26.51 -5.01 -22.48
N ILE A 64 25.35 -4.51 -22.06
CA ILE A 64 24.17 -5.33 -21.77
C ILE A 64 23.40 -5.55 -23.07
N PRO A 65 23.04 -6.80 -23.44
CA PRO A 65 22.27 -7.07 -24.65
C PRO A 65 20.94 -6.30 -24.66
N CYS A 66 20.80 -5.32 -25.54
CA CYS A 66 19.57 -4.53 -25.67
C CYS A 66 18.49 -5.18 -26.53
N ALA A 67 18.86 -6.17 -27.36
CA ALA A 67 17.98 -6.85 -28.30
C ALA A 67 17.80 -8.33 -27.90
N ILE A 68 16.56 -8.74 -27.63
CA ILE A 68 16.23 -10.05 -27.05
C ILE A 68 15.17 -10.74 -27.89
N LYS A 69 15.40 -12.01 -28.23
CA LYS A 69 14.48 -12.84 -29.01
C LYS A 69 13.89 -13.97 -28.17
N CYS A 70 12.66 -14.35 -28.49
CA CYS A 70 12.02 -15.56 -28.02
C CYS A 70 12.04 -16.59 -29.14
N VAL A 71 12.57 -17.79 -28.85
CA VAL A 71 12.75 -18.86 -29.82
C VAL A 71 11.86 -20.04 -29.42
N HIS A 72 11.08 -20.56 -30.35
CA HIS A 72 10.38 -21.83 -30.20
C HIS A 72 11.22 -22.97 -30.76
N THR A 73 11.41 -24.03 -29.97
CA THR A 73 12.02 -25.28 -30.44
C THR A 73 10.94 -26.34 -30.68
N ASP A 74 10.80 -26.80 -31.92
CA ASP A 74 9.91 -27.91 -32.25
C ASP A 74 10.38 -29.19 -31.54
N PRO A 75 9.55 -29.84 -30.70
CA PRO A 75 9.98 -30.96 -29.88
C PRO A 75 10.21 -32.26 -30.67
N THR A 76 9.73 -32.32 -31.91
CA THR A 76 9.84 -33.50 -32.77
C THR A 76 11.04 -33.39 -33.70
N THR A 77 11.28 -32.20 -34.23
CA THR A 77 12.32 -31.97 -35.25
C THR A 77 13.55 -31.25 -34.71
N GLY A 78 13.47 -30.64 -33.52
CA GLY A 78 14.50 -29.77 -32.96
C GLY A 78 14.63 -28.42 -33.67
N LYS A 79 13.77 -28.11 -34.65
CA LYS A 79 13.83 -26.87 -35.42
C LYS A 79 13.54 -25.67 -34.52
N GLN A 80 14.43 -24.68 -34.54
CA GLN A 80 14.27 -23.40 -33.87
C GLN A 80 13.65 -22.35 -34.80
N THR A 81 12.70 -21.57 -34.28
CA THR A 81 12.02 -20.48 -34.99
C THR A 81 11.93 -19.28 -34.07
N ILE A 82 12.23 -18.08 -34.55
CA ILE A 82 12.03 -16.85 -33.75
C ILE A 82 10.54 -16.53 -33.75
N VAL A 83 9.96 -16.34 -32.56
CA VAL A 83 8.51 -16.12 -32.39
C VAL A 83 8.19 -14.81 -31.70
N GLY A 84 9.18 -14.12 -31.14
CA GLY A 84 9.02 -12.80 -30.56
C GLY A 84 10.34 -12.06 -30.36
N PHE A 85 10.26 -10.76 -30.19
CA PHE A 85 11.42 -9.87 -30.07
C PHE A 85 11.12 -8.65 -29.21
N THR A 86 12.09 -8.22 -28.40
CA THR A 86 12.07 -6.96 -27.68
C THR A 86 13.37 -6.19 -27.84
N GLU A 87 13.26 -4.87 -27.85
CA GLU A 87 14.38 -3.94 -27.88
C GLU A 87 14.30 -2.98 -26.68
N TRP A 88 15.30 -3.03 -25.82
CA TRP A 88 15.42 -2.27 -24.57
C TRP A 88 16.58 -1.30 -24.65
N PHE A 89 16.35 -0.03 -24.37
CA PHE A 89 17.45 0.93 -24.18
C PHE A 89 17.75 1.05 -22.69
N ILE A 90 18.93 0.58 -22.27
CA ILE A 90 19.34 0.46 -20.87
C ILE A 90 20.38 1.53 -20.54
N TYR A 91 20.00 2.46 -19.67
CA TYR A 91 20.87 3.53 -19.19
C TYR A 91 21.22 3.30 -17.71
N ALA A 92 22.29 2.55 -17.50
CA ALA A 92 22.76 2.18 -16.16
C ALA A 92 23.40 3.36 -15.40
N ASP A 93 23.84 4.40 -16.11
CA ASP A 93 24.26 5.69 -15.55
C ASP A 93 23.27 6.80 -15.94
N PRO A 94 23.13 7.87 -15.13
CA PRO A 94 22.13 8.90 -15.36
C PRO A 94 22.36 9.51 -16.75
N PRO A 95 21.40 9.38 -17.69
CA PRO A 95 21.55 9.99 -19.00
C PRO A 95 21.66 11.51 -18.84
N THR A 96 22.54 12.14 -19.60
CA THR A 96 22.55 13.60 -19.69
C THR A 96 21.25 14.07 -20.36
N PRO A 97 20.82 15.34 -20.16
CA PRO A 97 19.68 15.90 -20.89
C PRO A 97 19.77 15.66 -22.41
N GLU A 98 20.96 15.68 -23.00
CA GLU A 98 21.17 15.40 -24.43
C GLU A 98 20.80 13.95 -24.84
N HIS A 99 20.92 12.97 -23.94
CA HIS A 99 20.54 11.57 -24.23
C HIS A 99 19.02 11.36 -24.32
N TYR A 100 18.23 12.10 -23.54
CA TYR A 100 16.77 12.09 -23.68
C TYR A 100 16.30 12.87 -24.93
N GLU A 101 17.16 13.74 -25.48
CA GLU A 101 16.89 14.57 -26.65
C GLU A 101 17.34 13.95 -27.97
N ARG A 102 18.27 13.00 -27.92
CA ARG A 102 18.68 12.20 -29.08
C ARG A 102 17.55 11.24 -29.46
N ALA A 103 16.73 11.65 -30.42
CA ALA A 103 15.82 10.71 -31.06
C ALA A 103 16.65 9.61 -31.74
N SER A 104 16.53 8.36 -31.28
CA SER A 104 17.25 7.24 -31.90
C SER A 104 16.83 7.08 -33.37
N ALA A 105 17.61 6.32 -34.14
CA ALA A 105 17.24 5.97 -35.51
C ALA A 105 15.87 5.27 -35.65
N LEU A 106 15.17 4.93 -34.56
CA LEU A 106 13.80 4.38 -34.57
C LEU A 106 12.70 5.43 -34.40
N ILE A 107 12.99 6.58 -33.79
CA ILE A 107 11.97 7.59 -33.46
C ILE A 107 12.29 8.99 -34.01
N SER A 108 13.48 9.20 -34.61
CA SER A 108 13.86 10.49 -35.21
C SER A 108 13.07 10.87 -36.44
N GLY A 109 12.51 9.90 -37.16
CA GLY A 109 11.81 10.11 -38.44
C GLY A 109 12.71 10.70 -39.54
N SER A 110 14.04 10.71 -39.33
CA SER A 110 15.02 11.37 -40.22
C SER A 110 15.08 10.77 -41.63
N TRP A 111 14.63 9.53 -41.80
CA TRP A 111 14.52 8.84 -43.09
C TRP A 111 13.18 9.04 -43.79
N VAL A 112 12.18 9.60 -43.10
CA VAL A 112 10.87 9.92 -43.70
C VAL A 112 11.08 11.10 -44.64
N PRO A 113 10.63 11.03 -45.92
CA PRO A 113 10.73 12.14 -46.85
C PRO A 113 10.06 13.41 -46.30
N GLU A 114 10.64 14.56 -46.58
CA GLU A 114 10.06 15.86 -46.18
C GLU A 114 8.90 16.29 -47.08
N GLU A 115 8.71 15.59 -48.20
CA GLU A 115 7.66 15.83 -49.17
C GLU A 115 6.27 15.77 -48.51
N GLY A 116 5.43 16.79 -48.77
CA GLY A 116 4.09 16.90 -48.19
C GLY A 116 4.03 17.14 -46.67
N GLY A 117 5.16 17.49 -46.01
CA GLY A 117 5.22 17.73 -44.57
C GLY A 117 5.11 16.46 -43.72
N GLN A 118 5.36 15.29 -44.32
CA GLN A 118 5.17 13.99 -43.66
C GLN A 118 6.10 13.82 -42.44
N ARG A 119 7.37 14.20 -42.56
CA ARG A 119 8.35 14.16 -41.47
C ARG A 119 7.91 14.98 -40.25
N GLU A 120 7.50 16.22 -40.48
CA GLU A 120 7.05 17.12 -39.40
C GLU A 120 5.83 16.54 -38.68
N ARG A 121 4.85 16.01 -39.43
CA ARG A 121 3.68 15.36 -38.84
C ARG A 121 4.06 14.14 -38.00
N VAL A 122 5.00 13.33 -38.47
CA VAL A 122 5.46 12.13 -37.73
C VAL A 122 6.14 12.57 -36.44
N GLN A 123 7.01 13.58 -36.49
CA GLN A 123 7.67 14.13 -35.31
C GLN A 123 6.66 14.74 -34.32
N ALA A 124 5.64 15.45 -34.82
CA ALA A 124 4.57 15.99 -33.98
C ALA A 124 3.76 14.89 -33.27
N CYS A 125 3.54 13.74 -33.93
CA CYS A 125 2.85 12.60 -33.33
C CYS A 125 3.64 11.99 -32.16
N PHE A 126 4.97 11.91 -32.25
CA PHE A 126 5.84 11.39 -31.17
C PHE A 126 6.22 12.44 -30.13
N ARG A 127 5.93 13.72 -30.36
CA ARG A 127 6.32 14.78 -29.42
C ARG A 127 5.74 14.57 -28.01
N PRO A 128 4.45 14.22 -27.84
CA PRO A 128 3.89 13.96 -26.52
C PRO A 128 4.55 12.80 -25.77
N THR A 129 4.96 11.72 -26.47
CA THR A 129 5.66 10.60 -25.81
C THR A 129 7.07 10.99 -25.40
N ILE A 130 7.78 11.75 -26.24
CA ILE A 130 9.09 12.32 -25.89
C ILE A 130 8.99 13.26 -24.68
N ASP A 131 8.00 14.15 -24.65
CA ASP A 131 7.79 15.08 -23.53
C ASP A 131 7.43 14.32 -22.23
N THR A 132 6.66 13.24 -22.35
CA THR A 132 6.35 12.34 -21.21
C THR A 132 7.59 11.62 -20.70
N ARG A 133 8.45 11.11 -21.59
CA ARG A 133 9.76 10.54 -21.20
C ARG A 133 10.61 11.57 -20.46
N LYS A 134 10.67 12.82 -20.94
CA LYS A 134 11.40 13.90 -20.24
C LYS A 134 10.86 14.09 -18.83
N LYS A 135 9.54 14.18 -18.66
CA LYS A 135 8.89 14.36 -17.36
C LYS A 135 9.22 13.24 -16.37
N TRP A 136 9.14 11.98 -16.80
CA TRP A 136 9.26 10.82 -15.91
C TRP A 136 10.69 10.30 -15.72
N LEU A 137 11.55 10.48 -16.72
CA LEU A 137 12.90 9.90 -16.72
C LEU A 137 13.99 10.89 -16.32
N HIS A 138 13.75 12.21 -16.40
CA HIS A 138 14.79 13.22 -16.18
C HIS A 138 15.57 13.02 -14.86
N GLY A 139 16.88 12.87 -14.99
CA GLY A 139 17.82 12.68 -13.88
C GLY A 139 17.80 11.28 -13.26
N ARG A 140 17.13 10.29 -13.88
CA ARG A 140 16.99 8.92 -13.34
C ARG A 140 17.73 7.90 -14.21
N LYS A 141 18.38 6.94 -13.56
CA LYS A 141 18.86 5.70 -14.20
C LYS A 141 17.65 4.85 -14.61
N CYS A 142 17.56 4.45 -15.87
CA CYS A 142 16.37 3.74 -16.37
C CYS A 142 16.67 2.83 -17.57
N ALA A 143 15.78 1.87 -17.81
CA ALA A 143 15.65 1.20 -19.10
C ALA A 143 14.30 1.51 -19.74
N ILE A 144 14.29 1.74 -21.06
CA ILE A 144 13.10 2.02 -21.85
C ILE A 144 12.85 0.82 -22.77
N LEU A 145 11.67 0.19 -22.68
CA LEU A 145 11.25 -0.80 -23.68
C LEU A 145 10.74 -0.04 -24.91
N VAL A 146 11.48 -0.11 -26.02
CA VAL A 146 11.20 0.65 -27.24
C VAL A 146 10.29 -0.15 -28.18
N TYR A 147 10.52 -1.45 -28.32
CA TYR A 147 9.69 -2.34 -29.14
C TYR A 147 9.47 -3.69 -28.45
N MET A 148 8.27 -4.24 -28.62
CA MET A 148 7.88 -5.61 -28.26
C MET A 148 6.94 -6.14 -29.33
N CYS A 149 7.34 -7.20 -30.04
CA CYS A 149 6.51 -7.86 -31.03
C CYS A 149 6.50 -9.39 -30.85
N VAL A 150 5.38 -10.02 -31.21
CA VAL A 150 5.22 -11.48 -31.24
C VAL A 150 4.56 -11.82 -32.56
N ASP A 151 5.09 -12.85 -33.23
CA ASP A 151 4.50 -13.37 -34.45
C ASP A 151 3.00 -13.62 -34.20
N PRO A 152 2.08 -13.09 -35.03
CA PRO A 152 0.64 -13.28 -34.85
C PRO A 152 0.23 -14.74 -34.61
N ALA A 153 0.89 -15.71 -35.23
CA ALA A 153 0.62 -17.14 -35.04
C ALA A 153 0.99 -17.68 -33.65
N TRP A 154 1.82 -16.94 -32.90
CA TRP A 154 2.39 -17.30 -31.61
C TRP A 154 1.89 -16.43 -30.45
N ARG A 155 0.97 -15.50 -30.71
CA ARG A 155 0.34 -14.66 -29.66
C ARG A 155 -0.40 -15.51 -28.62
N ARG A 156 -0.52 -14.97 -27.40
CA ARG A 156 -1.18 -15.61 -26.23
C ARG A 156 -0.54 -16.93 -25.78
N ARG A 157 0.72 -17.19 -26.13
CA ARG A 157 1.50 -18.36 -25.67
C ARG A 157 2.62 -18.02 -24.68
N GLY A 158 2.71 -16.77 -24.23
CA GLY A 158 3.67 -16.32 -23.21
C GLY A 158 4.98 -15.72 -23.75
N ALA A 159 5.20 -15.69 -25.07
CA ALA A 159 6.43 -15.16 -25.67
C ALA A 159 6.73 -13.70 -25.26
N ALA A 160 5.72 -12.81 -25.34
CA ALA A 160 5.88 -11.41 -24.91
C ALA A 160 6.24 -11.30 -23.42
N THR A 161 5.53 -12.03 -22.55
CA THR A 161 5.79 -12.03 -21.11
C THR A 161 7.23 -12.47 -20.81
N MET A 162 7.73 -13.51 -21.47
CA MET A 162 9.11 -13.98 -21.27
C MET A 162 10.16 -12.94 -21.69
N CYS A 163 9.96 -12.25 -22.82
CA CYS A 163 10.86 -11.18 -23.25
C CYS A 163 10.81 -9.97 -22.31
N VAL A 164 9.62 -9.51 -21.91
CA VAL A 164 9.48 -8.35 -21.02
C VAL A 164 10.07 -8.64 -19.65
N GLN A 165 9.82 -9.82 -19.09
CA GLN A 165 10.37 -10.22 -17.79
C GLN A 165 11.90 -10.30 -17.80
N TRP A 166 12.53 -10.60 -18.94
CA TRP A 166 13.99 -10.51 -19.06
C TRP A 166 14.47 -9.08 -18.80
N GLY A 167 13.86 -8.08 -19.44
CA GLY A 167 14.25 -6.68 -19.26
C GLY A 167 13.96 -6.17 -17.85
N VAL A 168 12.82 -6.57 -17.27
CA VAL A 168 12.49 -6.28 -15.86
C VAL A 168 13.53 -6.86 -14.90
N ARG A 169 13.99 -8.11 -15.12
CA ARG A 169 15.06 -8.70 -14.31
C ARG A 169 16.36 -7.91 -14.45
N LYS A 170 16.74 -7.48 -15.65
CA LYS A 170 17.92 -6.61 -15.85
C LYS A 170 17.79 -5.27 -15.16
N CYS A 171 16.62 -4.63 -15.20
CA CYS A 171 16.39 -3.40 -14.46
C CYS A 171 16.57 -3.58 -12.95
N ARG A 172 16.09 -4.72 -12.42
CA ARG A 172 16.26 -5.09 -11.01
C ARG A 172 17.73 -5.32 -10.65
N GLU A 173 18.47 -6.09 -11.46
CA GLU A 173 19.90 -6.38 -11.25
C GLU A 173 20.73 -5.09 -11.20
N LEU A 174 20.42 -4.12 -12.06
CA LEU A 174 21.13 -2.84 -12.17
C LEU A 174 20.61 -1.78 -11.19
N GLY A 175 19.50 -2.05 -10.48
CA GLY A 175 18.85 -1.11 -9.59
C GLY A 175 18.29 0.14 -10.29
N ILE A 176 17.83 -0.01 -11.53
CA ILE A 176 17.31 1.08 -12.39
C ILE A 176 15.81 0.91 -12.64
N MET A 177 15.12 2.00 -12.98
CA MET A 177 13.69 1.99 -13.29
C MET A 177 13.41 1.41 -14.69
N ALA A 178 12.36 0.62 -14.87
CA ALA A 178 11.88 0.27 -16.20
C ALA A 178 10.73 1.20 -16.62
N TYR A 179 10.69 1.60 -17.88
CA TYR A 179 9.68 2.50 -18.44
C TYR A 179 9.26 2.05 -19.84
N LEU A 180 8.00 2.26 -20.21
CA LEU A 180 7.50 2.02 -21.57
C LEU A 180 6.25 2.86 -21.88
N GLU A 181 5.95 3.03 -23.16
CA GLU A 181 4.63 3.45 -23.64
C GLU A 181 3.90 2.25 -24.24
N ALA A 182 2.78 1.86 -23.62
CA ALA A 182 2.03 0.69 -24.03
C ALA A 182 1.07 1.02 -25.17
N THR A 183 0.92 0.09 -26.12
CA THR A 183 -0.29 0.01 -26.94
C THR A 183 -1.43 -0.53 -26.06
N GLU A 184 -2.69 -0.24 -26.42
CA GLU A 184 -3.84 -0.80 -25.69
C GLU A 184 -3.82 -2.35 -25.69
N GLU A 185 -3.41 -2.97 -26.80
CA GLU A 185 -3.23 -4.42 -26.91
C GLU A 185 -2.12 -4.94 -25.97
N GLY A 186 -1.00 -4.23 -25.88
CA GLY A 186 0.17 -4.64 -25.11
C GLY A 186 0.07 -4.38 -23.61
N ARG A 187 -0.73 -3.38 -23.19
CA ARG A 187 -0.90 -2.92 -21.79
C ARG A 187 -1.00 -4.06 -20.79
N HIS A 188 -1.90 -5.00 -21.05
CA HIS A 188 -2.21 -6.11 -20.14
C HIS A 188 -1.00 -7.04 -19.90
N VAL A 189 -0.06 -7.14 -20.85
CA VAL A 189 1.19 -7.90 -20.67
C VAL A 189 2.13 -7.17 -19.71
N TYR A 190 2.19 -5.84 -19.81
CA TYR A 190 3.05 -5.02 -18.98
C TYR A 190 2.54 -4.92 -17.54
N GLU A 191 1.23 -4.78 -17.34
CA GLU A 191 0.60 -4.85 -16.00
C GLU A 191 0.92 -6.19 -15.32
N LYS A 192 0.85 -7.31 -16.05
CA LYS A 192 1.26 -8.64 -15.55
C LYS A 192 2.76 -8.75 -15.25
N CYS A 193 3.59 -7.90 -15.85
CA CYS A 193 5.02 -7.80 -15.52
C CYS A 193 5.27 -6.80 -14.37
N GLY A 194 4.20 -6.25 -13.79
CA GLY A 194 4.21 -5.31 -12.68
C GLY A 194 4.66 -3.90 -13.09
N PHE A 195 4.30 -3.47 -14.30
CA PHE A 195 4.32 -2.06 -14.68
C PHE A 195 3.00 -1.41 -14.27
N GLU A 196 3.08 -0.17 -13.80
CA GLU A 196 1.94 0.64 -13.41
C GLU A 196 1.80 1.82 -14.37
N GLU A 197 0.57 2.12 -14.80
CA GLU A 197 0.27 3.30 -15.60
C GLU A 197 0.42 4.56 -14.76
N VAL A 198 1.22 5.51 -15.25
CA VAL A 198 1.45 6.80 -14.58
C VAL A 198 0.87 7.98 -15.33
N GLU A 199 0.62 7.84 -16.63
CA GLU A 199 0.08 8.90 -17.48
C GLU A 199 -0.51 8.34 -18.76
N LYS A 200 -1.61 8.90 -19.27
CA LYS A 200 -2.13 8.58 -20.61
C LYS A 200 -1.65 9.60 -21.62
N VAL A 201 -0.76 9.19 -22.51
CA VAL A 201 -0.20 10.07 -23.54
C VAL A 201 -1.12 10.13 -24.75
N ARG A 202 -1.72 11.29 -25.01
CA ARG A 202 -2.55 11.54 -26.20
C ARG A 202 -1.65 11.81 -27.41
N CYS A 203 -1.70 10.93 -28.41
CA CYS A 203 -1.03 11.12 -29.70
C CYS A 203 -2.07 11.18 -30.82
N GLU A 204 -1.90 12.10 -31.75
CA GLU A 204 -2.84 12.30 -32.85
C GLU A 204 -2.13 12.11 -34.19
N TRP A 205 -2.70 11.25 -35.04
CA TRP A 205 -2.18 10.97 -36.37
C TRP A 205 -3.32 10.89 -37.38
N ALA A 206 -3.27 11.70 -38.44
CA ALA A 206 -4.25 11.70 -39.53
C ALA A 206 -5.74 11.80 -39.07
N GLY A 207 -6.00 12.51 -37.95
CA GLY A 207 -7.33 12.67 -37.36
C GLY A 207 -7.74 11.54 -36.41
N GLU A 208 -6.95 10.48 -36.30
CA GLU A 208 -7.11 9.44 -35.28
C GLU A 208 -6.36 9.83 -34.00
N VAL A 209 -7.03 9.73 -32.86
CA VAL A 209 -6.46 9.99 -31.54
C VAL A 209 -6.20 8.65 -30.86
N ASN A 210 -4.93 8.36 -30.59
CA ASN A 210 -4.49 7.19 -29.85
C ASN A 210 -4.01 7.61 -28.46
N PHE A 211 -4.29 6.77 -27.46
CA PHE A 211 -3.79 6.96 -26.11
C PHE A 211 -2.79 5.85 -25.80
N PHE A 212 -1.57 6.25 -25.46
CA PHE A 212 -0.51 5.33 -25.05
C PHE A 212 -0.28 5.50 -23.55
N PRO A 213 -0.68 4.53 -22.71
CA PRO A 213 -0.31 4.52 -21.29
C PRO A 213 1.22 4.55 -21.16
N ALA A 214 1.77 5.61 -20.60
CA ALA A 214 3.12 5.61 -20.07
C ALA A 214 3.10 4.80 -18.78
N MET A 215 3.93 3.76 -18.73
CA MET A 215 3.97 2.83 -17.62
C MET A 215 5.38 2.73 -17.05
N VAL A 216 5.49 2.68 -15.73
CA VAL A 216 6.77 2.55 -15.03
C VAL A 216 6.79 1.33 -14.14
N LYS A 217 7.99 0.83 -13.90
CA LYS A 217 8.29 -0.12 -12.84
C LYS A 217 9.52 0.40 -12.09
N MET A 218 9.29 1.01 -10.95
CA MET A 218 10.34 1.61 -10.13
C MET A 218 11.12 0.55 -9.34
N LYS A 219 12.33 0.91 -8.87
CA LYS A 219 13.11 0.09 -7.95
C LYS A 219 12.24 -0.20 -6.74
N SER A 220 11.85 -1.46 -6.60
CA SER A 220 11.13 -1.93 -5.43
C SER A 220 12.03 -1.77 -4.20
N SER A 221 11.81 -0.73 -3.41
CA SER A 221 11.55 -0.97 -1.99
C SER A 221 10.28 -1.83 -1.97
N MET A 222 10.51 -3.15 -2.08
CA MET A 222 9.57 -4.29 -2.14
C MET A 222 8.11 -4.00 -2.50
N ILE A 223 7.71 -4.37 -3.73
CA ILE A 223 6.32 -4.74 -4.07
C ILE A 223 6.37 -6.17 -4.62
N LEU A 224 6.00 -7.11 -3.73
CA LEU A 224 5.32 -8.39 -4.04
C LEU A 224 3.91 -8.03 -4.53
N ALA A 225 3.17 -8.74 -5.37
CA ALA A 225 3.39 -9.81 -6.32
C ALA A 225 2.23 -9.71 -7.35
N SER A 226 2.34 -10.36 -8.51
CA SER A 226 1.24 -11.22 -9.00
C SER A 226 1.65 -11.93 -10.28
N ALA A 227 1.61 -13.25 -10.24
CA ALA A 227 1.29 -14.05 -11.42
C ALA A 227 0.44 -15.21 -10.93
N ALA A 228 -0.87 -15.13 -11.19
CA ALA A 228 -1.77 -16.26 -11.06
C ALA A 228 -1.33 -17.36 -12.03
N ALA A 229 -0.94 -18.52 -11.50
CA ALA A 229 -0.86 -19.76 -12.25
C ALA A 229 -2.16 -20.55 -12.01
N THR A 230 -2.81 -20.91 -13.11
CA THR A 230 -3.97 -21.80 -13.17
C THR A 230 -3.62 -23.18 -12.61
N THR A 231 -4.55 -23.70 -11.82
CA THR A 231 -4.56 -25.06 -11.26
C THR A 231 -4.53 -26.13 -12.36
N VAL A 232 -3.52 -27.00 -12.32
CA VAL A 232 -3.62 -28.38 -12.82
C VAL A 232 -3.33 -29.28 -11.63
N SER A 233 -4.36 -29.97 -11.13
CA SER A 233 -4.22 -31.03 -10.16
C SER A 233 -3.49 -32.21 -10.81
N ALA A 234 -2.29 -32.53 -10.33
CA ALA A 234 -1.65 -33.81 -10.55
C ALA A 234 -1.04 -34.29 -9.24
N GLN A 235 -1.77 -35.15 -8.52
CA GLN A 235 -1.13 -36.05 -7.57
C GLN A 235 -0.13 -36.90 -8.36
N THR A 236 1.15 -36.68 -8.15
CA THR A 236 2.20 -37.61 -8.56
C THR A 236 3.14 -37.80 -7.38
N SER A 237 3.04 -38.98 -6.78
CA SER A 237 4.03 -39.55 -5.90
C SER A 237 5.34 -39.73 -6.66
N TYR A 238 6.35 -38.91 -6.36
CA TYR A 238 7.73 -39.16 -6.79
C TYR A 238 8.49 -39.77 -5.62
N ALA A 239 8.64 -41.10 -5.67
CA ALA A 239 9.73 -41.79 -5.01
C ALA A 239 11.00 -41.55 -5.83
N GLY A 240 12.01 -40.94 -5.22
CA GLY A 240 13.30 -40.66 -5.84
C GLY A 240 14.21 -39.90 -4.90
N ALA A 241 14.83 -40.60 -3.96
CA ALA A 241 15.87 -40.06 -3.11
C ALA A 241 17.10 -39.67 -3.96
N ALA A 242 17.44 -38.39 -3.97
CA ALA A 242 18.76 -37.88 -4.30
C ALA A 242 19.10 -36.79 -3.28
N ASN A 243 20.24 -36.95 -2.62
CA ASN A 243 20.74 -36.13 -1.51
C ASN A 243 20.53 -34.63 -1.71
N VAL A 244 19.56 -34.06 -1.00
CA VAL A 244 19.49 -32.62 -0.73
C VAL A 244 20.39 -32.40 0.47
N ASN A 245 21.44 -31.58 0.31
CA ASN A 245 22.25 -31.13 1.44
C ASN A 245 21.29 -30.57 2.52
N ASN A 246 21.41 -31.05 3.77
CA ASN A 246 20.71 -30.46 4.92
C ASN A 246 21.27 -29.04 5.16
N LEU A 247 20.79 -28.07 4.36
CA LEU A 247 21.04 -26.66 4.61
C LEU A 247 20.33 -26.30 5.91
N THR A 248 21.11 -25.88 6.90
CA THR A 248 20.59 -25.31 8.14
C THR A 248 20.72 -23.80 8.03
N PHE A 249 19.60 -23.09 8.18
CA PHE A 249 19.56 -21.64 8.15
C PHE A 249 19.50 -21.14 9.58
N GLN A 250 20.52 -20.37 9.97
CA GLN A 250 20.65 -19.84 11.32
C GLN A 250 20.61 -18.32 11.30
N ALA A 251 19.95 -17.73 12.29
CA ALA A 251 19.98 -16.30 12.54
C ALA A 251 20.15 -16.06 14.05
N THR A 252 20.70 -14.91 14.40
CA THR A 252 20.73 -14.41 15.78
C THR A 252 19.77 -13.25 15.88
N ILE A 253 18.96 -13.24 16.94
CA ILE A 253 18.11 -12.12 17.34
C ILE A 253 18.66 -11.57 18.64
N ASN A 254 18.92 -10.27 18.70
CA ASN A 254 19.33 -9.60 19.93
C ASN A 254 18.20 -8.70 20.41
N VAL A 255 17.83 -8.83 21.68
CA VAL A 255 16.90 -7.93 22.38
C VAL A 255 17.66 -7.26 23.52
N ASP A 256 17.56 -5.95 23.63
CA ASP A 256 18.21 -5.15 24.68
C ASP A 256 17.15 -4.33 25.43
N ALA A 257 16.75 -4.82 26.60
CA ALA A 257 15.73 -4.18 27.44
C ALA A 257 16.18 -2.86 28.07
N THR A 258 17.48 -2.55 28.01
CA THR A 258 18.01 -1.27 28.51
C THR A 258 17.77 -0.10 27.54
N LYS A 259 17.37 -0.40 26.30
CA LYS A 259 17.05 0.58 25.25
C LYS A 259 15.56 0.51 24.94
N GLN A 260 14.87 1.59 25.27
CA GLN A 260 13.41 1.71 25.16
C GLN A 260 13.02 2.80 24.17
N TYR A 261 11.85 2.65 23.55
CA TYR A 261 11.33 3.58 22.54
C TYR A 261 9.89 4.00 22.87
N GLN A 262 8.94 3.85 21.93
CA GLN A 262 7.54 4.23 22.13
C GLN A 262 6.75 3.22 22.98
N LYS A 263 5.69 3.72 23.63
CA LYS A 263 4.67 2.90 24.30
C LYS A 263 3.59 2.47 23.32
N MET A 264 3.10 1.24 23.45
CA MET A 264 1.99 0.69 22.67
C MET A 264 0.67 1.37 23.06
N LEU A 265 -0.06 1.88 22.06
CA LEU A 265 -1.46 2.31 22.16
C LEU A 265 -2.42 1.15 21.83
N GLY A 266 -2.00 0.26 20.94
CA GLY A 266 -2.69 -0.98 20.61
C GLY A 266 -3.14 -1.06 19.14
N GLY A 267 -4.08 -1.98 18.89
CA GLY A 267 -4.56 -2.32 17.56
C GLY A 267 -6.06 -2.07 17.41
N GLY A 268 -6.51 -1.68 16.22
CA GLY A 268 -7.92 -1.34 16.04
C GLY A 268 -8.54 -1.56 14.68
N CYS A 269 -9.80 -1.14 14.60
CA CYS A 269 -10.59 -1.02 13.39
C CYS A 269 -11.70 0.03 13.56
N SER A 270 -12.38 0.38 12.46
CA SER A 270 -13.46 1.38 12.44
C SER A 270 -14.86 0.79 12.22
N GLY A 271 -15.85 1.43 12.83
CA GLY A 271 -17.28 1.19 12.59
C GLY A 271 -17.92 2.17 11.59
N ALA A 272 -17.14 3.07 10.98
CA ALA A 272 -17.59 4.19 10.16
C ALA A 272 -18.43 3.77 8.93
N PHE A 273 -19.19 4.74 8.38
CA PHE A 273 -19.98 4.57 7.16
C PHE A 273 -20.95 3.37 7.16
N GLY A 274 -21.45 2.99 8.34
CA GLY A 274 -22.38 1.88 8.53
C GLY A 274 -21.71 0.51 8.64
N ALA A 275 -20.38 0.44 8.67
CA ALA A 275 -19.65 -0.82 8.85
C ALA A 275 -19.99 -1.51 10.17
N ALA A 276 -20.27 -0.73 11.23
CA ALA A 276 -20.78 -1.25 12.49
C ALA A 276 -22.15 -1.95 12.37
N CYS A 277 -22.93 -1.67 11.32
CA CYS A 277 -24.20 -2.34 11.06
C CYS A 277 -24.04 -3.62 10.22
N ALA A 278 -22.84 -3.92 9.70
CA ALA A 278 -22.64 -5.04 8.77
C ALA A 278 -23.05 -6.39 9.37
N THR A 279 -22.93 -6.56 10.69
CA THR A 279 -23.27 -7.80 11.40
C THR A 279 -24.77 -7.94 11.69
N ASN A 280 -25.62 -6.94 11.41
CA ASN A 280 -27.04 -6.99 11.76
C ASN A 280 -27.82 -8.11 11.05
N SER A 281 -27.29 -8.65 9.95
CA SER A 281 -27.86 -9.79 9.24
C SER A 281 -27.51 -11.15 9.87
N LEU A 282 -26.56 -11.18 10.81
CA LEU A 282 -26.16 -12.38 11.54
C LEU A 282 -27.11 -12.66 12.71
N SER A 283 -27.07 -13.90 13.22
CA SER A 283 -27.76 -14.25 14.47
C SER A 283 -27.17 -13.45 15.65
N VAL A 284 -27.94 -13.25 16.73
CA VAL A 284 -27.44 -12.55 17.94
C VAL A 284 -26.17 -13.23 18.50
N ALA A 285 -26.13 -14.56 18.46
CA ALA A 285 -24.95 -15.33 18.89
C ALA A 285 -23.74 -15.07 18.00
N ASP A 286 -23.92 -15.01 16.69
CA ASP A 286 -22.84 -14.71 15.74
C ASP A 286 -22.38 -13.26 15.84
N GLN A 287 -23.29 -12.30 16.04
CA GLN A 287 -22.94 -10.90 16.31
C GLN A 287 -22.05 -10.79 17.54
N GLN A 288 -22.41 -11.48 18.63
CA GLN A 288 -21.60 -11.53 19.84
C GLN A 288 -20.25 -12.19 19.58
N THR A 289 -20.23 -13.32 18.86
CA THR A 289 -18.99 -14.04 18.52
C THR A 289 -18.04 -13.19 17.67
N VAL A 290 -18.56 -12.40 16.72
CA VAL A 290 -17.73 -11.49 15.91
C VAL A 290 -17.09 -10.41 16.78
N VAL A 291 -17.85 -9.78 17.68
CA VAL A 291 -17.31 -8.74 18.57
C VAL A 291 -16.31 -9.34 19.56
N GLU A 292 -16.59 -10.52 20.12
CA GLU A 292 -15.65 -11.28 20.96
C GLU A 292 -14.35 -11.58 20.22
N THR A 293 -14.47 -12.10 19.00
CA THR A 293 -13.32 -12.44 18.16
C THR A 293 -12.45 -11.22 17.88
N LEU A 294 -13.04 -10.03 17.70
CA LEU A 294 -12.31 -8.80 17.45
C LEU A 294 -11.64 -8.25 18.73
N PHE A 295 -12.38 -8.13 19.83
CA PHE A 295 -11.98 -7.31 20.97
C PHE A 295 -11.52 -8.10 22.21
N ASP A 296 -11.83 -9.39 22.33
CA ASP A 296 -11.33 -10.19 23.46
C ASP A 296 -9.79 -10.28 23.42
N GLU A 297 -9.17 -9.97 24.55
CA GLU A 297 -7.71 -9.93 24.72
C GLU A 297 -7.01 -11.27 24.40
N ASN A 298 -7.73 -12.38 24.48
CA ASN A 298 -7.19 -13.71 24.20
C ASN A 298 -7.44 -14.18 22.76
N ILE A 299 -8.19 -13.42 21.95
CA ILE A 299 -8.55 -13.80 20.57
C ILE A 299 -8.01 -12.81 19.55
N GLY A 300 -8.70 -11.68 19.32
CA GLY A 300 -8.27 -10.65 18.35
C GLY A 300 -7.53 -9.50 19.00
N ALA A 301 -7.82 -9.26 20.29
CA ALA A 301 -7.16 -8.31 21.16
C ALA A 301 -7.13 -6.86 20.66
N LEU A 302 -8.05 -6.48 19.77
CA LEU A 302 -8.22 -5.08 19.39
C LEU A 302 -8.59 -4.26 20.63
N SER A 303 -7.91 -3.14 20.79
CA SER A 303 -8.09 -2.20 21.91
C SER A 303 -8.43 -0.79 21.44
N ILE A 304 -8.41 -0.53 20.14
CA ILE A 304 -8.81 0.73 19.55
C ILE A 304 -10.08 0.49 18.72
N LEU A 305 -11.09 1.34 18.91
CA LEU A 305 -12.26 1.41 18.04
C LEU A 305 -12.39 2.83 17.53
N ARG A 306 -12.34 3.01 16.20
CA ARG A 306 -12.51 4.30 15.55
C ARG A 306 -13.97 4.50 15.13
N ASN A 307 -14.56 5.62 15.55
CA ASN A 307 -15.92 6.04 15.21
C ASN A 307 -15.89 7.30 14.35
N LEU A 308 -16.77 7.33 13.35
CA LEU A 308 -17.10 8.52 12.57
C LEU A 308 -18.04 9.43 13.36
N ILE A 309 -17.62 10.67 13.55
CA ILE A 309 -18.46 11.80 13.92
C ILE A 309 -19.18 12.26 12.65
N GLY A 310 -20.39 11.76 12.42
CA GLY A 310 -21.13 12.00 11.18
C GLY A 310 -21.49 13.48 10.98
N SER A 311 -21.28 14.04 9.80
CA SER A 311 -21.67 15.42 9.45
C SER A 311 -22.93 15.50 8.57
N SER A 312 -23.48 14.35 8.18
CA SER A 312 -24.59 14.26 7.23
C SER A 312 -25.95 14.34 7.89
N ALA A 313 -26.94 14.77 7.10
CA ALA A 313 -28.33 14.71 7.53
C ALA A 313 -28.69 13.26 7.93
N GLY A 314 -29.17 13.09 9.16
CA GLY A 314 -29.54 11.79 9.72
C GLY A 314 -28.44 11.08 10.54
N THR A 315 -27.16 11.46 10.37
CA THR A 315 -26.03 10.93 11.15
C THR A 315 -25.36 11.97 12.04
N THR A 316 -25.56 13.25 11.77
CA THR A 316 -25.02 14.34 12.58
C THR A 316 -25.75 14.57 13.88
N ILE A 317 -25.01 15.01 14.90
CA ILE A 317 -25.61 15.51 16.14
C ILE A 317 -26.20 16.92 15.99
N LEU A 318 -25.93 17.63 14.88
CA LEU A 318 -26.42 18.98 14.61
C LEU A 318 -27.38 18.97 13.41
N PRO A 319 -28.63 18.50 13.58
CA PRO A 319 -29.56 18.34 12.46
C PRO A 319 -30.00 19.68 11.85
N VAL A 320 -29.94 20.76 12.64
CA VAL A 320 -30.30 22.11 12.20
C VAL A 320 -29.15 23.06 12.49
N CYS A 321 -28.63 23.69 11.43
CA CYS A 321 -27.57 24.67 11.56
C CYS A 321 -28.04 25.92 12.30
N PRO A 322 -27.25 26.45 13.25
CA PRO A 322 -27.50 27.75 13.86
C PRO A 322 -27.44 28.86 12.80
N ALA A 323 -28.22 29.94 13.00
CA ALA A 323 -28.29 31.05 12.05
C ALA A 323 -26.99 31.89 11.98
N THR A 324 -26.29 32.02 13.10
CA THR A 324 -25.01 32.71 13.24
C THR A 324 -24.13 31.97 14.25
N PRO A 325 -22.80 32.23 14.31
CA PRO A 325 -21.93 31.61 15.31
C PRO A 325 -22.33 31.87 16.76
N ASN A 326 -23.04 32.98 17.03
CA ASN A 326 -23.50 33.34 18.37
C ASN A 326 -24.89 32.77 18.70
N SER A 327 -25.56 32.13 17.75
CA SER A 327 -26.87 31.49 17.98
C SER A 327 -26.69 30.17 18.72
N ALA A 328 -27.67 29.81 19.56
CA ALA A 328 -27.66 28.52 20.23
C ALA A 328 -27.73 27.37 19.20
N ALA A 329 -26.87 26.38 19.37
CA ALA A 329 -26.92 25.12 18.62
C ALA A 329 -27.76 24.10 19.39
N ASN A 330 -28.66 23.40 18.70
CA ASN A 330 -29.47 22.34 19.29
C ASN A 330 -28.91 20.98 18.90
N TYR A 331 -28.08 20.41 19.78
CA TYR A 331 -27.46 19.12 19.53
C TYR A 331 -28.36 17.98 19.99
N THR A 332 -28.50 16.95 19.15
CA THR A 332 -29.31 15.76 19.43
C THR A 332 -28.57 14.52 19.00
N PHE A 333 -28.53 13.50 19.85
CA PHE A 333 -27.91 12.23 19.47
C PHE A 333 -28.66 11.56 18.31
N PRO A 334 -27.98 11.06 17.26
CA PRO A 334 -28.60 10.34 16.16
C PRO A 334 -29.14 8.98 16.62
N THR A 335 -30.45 8.88 16.81
CA THR A 335 -31.10 7.66 17.32
C THR A 335 -31.27 6.57 16.26
N ALA A 336 -31.17 6.92 14.97
CA ALA A 336 -31.25 5.95 13.88
C ALA A 336 -30.13 4.90 14.01
N ASN A 337 -30.52 3.66 14.31
CA ASN A 337 -29.62 2.54 14.59
C ASN A 337 -28.52 2.85 15.63
N ASN A 338 -28.77 3.73 16.61
CA ASN A 338 -27.77 4.14 17.60
C ASN A 338 -26.46 4.65 16.97
N ASP A 339 -26.54 5.77 16.24
CA ASP A 339 -25.42 6.36 15.49
C ASP A 339 -24.82 5.40 14.45
N SER A 340 -25.65 4.92 13.51
CA SER A 340 -25.22 3.97 12.47
C SER A 340 -24.53 2.72 13.03
N CYS A 341 -25.08 2.19 14.13
CA CYS A 341 -24.61 1.06 14.93
C CYS A 341 -23.28 1.27 15.66
N GLN A 342 -22.64 2.44 15.55
CA GLN A 342 -21.32 2.69 16.17
C GLN A 342 -21.39 2.65 17.70
N LEU A 343 -22.46 3.19 18.30
CA LEU A 343 -22.66 3.08 19.75
C LEU A 343 -22.88 1.63 20.17
N THR A 344 -23.67 0.87 19.42
CA THR A 344 -23.94 -0.55 19.72
C THR A 344 -22.66 -1.37 19.65
N LEU A 345 -21.81 -1.13 18.65
CA LEU A 345 -20.49 -1.76 18.52
C LEU A 345 -19.61 -1.42 19.72
N ALA A 346 -19.50 -0.14 20.10
CA ALA A 346 -18.72 0.28 21.26
C ALA A 346 -19.20 -0.35 22.57
N GLN A 347 -20.53 -0.39 22.80
CA GLN A 347 -21.12 -1.03 23.98
C GLN A 347 -20.86 -2.53 24.04
N ASN A 348 -20.79 -3.20 22.90
CA ASN A 348 -20.46 -4.63 22.85
C ASN A 348 -18.96 -4.86 23.00
N ALA A 349 -18.10 -4.02 22.39
CA ALA A 349 -16.65 -4.12 22.50
C ALA A 349 -16.17 -3.96 23.95
N ILE A 350 -16.74 -3.02 24.71
CA ILE A 350 -16.36 -2.79 26.12
C ILE A 350 -16.66 -3.99 27.03
N LYS A 351 -17.58 -4.89 26.65
CA LYS A 351 -17.84 -6.13 27.40
C LYS A 351 -16.64 -7.08 27.38
N TYR A 352 -15.86 -7.04 26.31
CA TYR A 352 -14.68 -7.89 26.08
C TYR A 352 -13.37 -7.16 26.36
N ASN A 353 -13.37 -5.84 26.16
CA ASN A 353 -12.22 -4.98 26.44
C ASN A 353 -12.67 -3.71 27.20
N PRO A 354 -12.72 -3.75 28.54
CA PRO A 354 -13.18 -2.63 29.36
C PRO A 354 -12.37 -1.34 29.19
N ASP A 355 -11.11 -1.45 28.79
CA ASP A 355 -10.17 -0.33 28.59
C ASP A 355 -10.12 0.14 27.12
N LEU A 356 -11.21 -0.08 26.37
CA LEU A 356 -11.31 0.28 24.95
C LEU A 356 -10.93 1.77 24.72
N TYR A 357 -9.90 1.97 23.90
CA TYR A 357 -9.45 3.27 23.43
C TYR A 357 -10.34 3.72 22.26
N LEU A 358 -11.46 4.37 22.59
CA LEU A 358 -12.36 4.90 21.56
C LEU A 358 -11.77 6.17 20.93
N TYR A 359 -11.51 6.11 19.63
CA TYR A 359 -11.12 7.26 18.82
C TYR A 359 -12.35 7.78 18.05
N ALA A 360 -12.86 8.97 18.40
CA ALA A 360 -13.92 9.62 17.64
C ALA A 360 -13.33 10.67 16.70
N ASP A 361 -13.55 10.52 15.40
CA ASP A 361 -12.94 11.38 14.39
C ASP A 361 -13.96 11.92 13.40
N ALA A 362 -13.78 13.18 12.98
CA ALA A 362 -14.68 13.86 12.08
C ALA A 362 -14.04 13.99 10.69
N TRP A 363 -14.71 13.42 9.68
CA TRP A 363 -14.29 13.56 8.30
C TRP A 363 -14.55 14.97 7.78
N SER A 364 -15.63 15.58 8.26
CA SER A 364 -15.99 16.95 7.91
C SER A 364 -16.70 17.64 9.07
N ALA A 365 -16.61 18.96 9.11
CA ALA A 365 -17.59 19.77 9.81
C ALA A 365 -18.97 19.71 9.11
N PRO A 366 -20.09 19.99 9.82
CA PRO A 366 -21.36 20.29 9.19
C PRO A 366 -21.23 21.37 8.10
N GLY A 367 -21.98 21.25 7.00
CA GLY A 367 -21.84 22.11 5.82
C GLY A 367 -21.92 23.62 6.11
N CYS A 368 -22.74 24.03 7.08
CA CYS A 368 -22.87 25.45 7.47
C CYS A 368 -21.62 26.05 8.14
N PHE A 369 -20.67 25.23 8.58
CA PHE A 369 -19.40 25.70 9.14
C PHE A 369 -18.30 25.80 8.08
N LYS A 370 -18.58 25.40 6.84
CA LYS A 370 -17.59 25.28 5.75
C LYS A 370 -17.76 26.37 4.70
N THR A 371 -16.66 26.72 4.03
CA THR A 371 -16.67 27.66 2.90
C THR A 371 -17.56 27.20 1.74
N SER A 372 -17.70 25.89 1.56
CA SER A 372 -18.53 25.29 0.51
C SER A 372 -20.03 25.34 0.81
N GLY A 373 -20.43 25.57 2.07
CA GLY A 373 -21.81 25.46 2.53
C GLY A 373 -22.40 24.04 2.51
N VAL A 374 -21.62 23.04 2.06
CA VAL A 374 -22.04 21.65 1.89
C VAL A 374 -21.04 20.70 2.54
N GLU A 375 -21.54 19.54 2.96
CA GLU A 375 -20.72 18.48 3.53
C GLU A 375 -19.88 17.75 2.47
N THR A 376 -20.47 17.44 1.31
CA THR A 376 -19.85 16.66 0.22
C THR A 376 -19.85 17.44 -1.11
N GLY A 377 -18.87 17.16 -1.98
CA GLY A 377 -18.78 17.73 -3.33
C GLY A 377 -17.38 18.23 -3.73
N VAL A 378 -17.17 18.43 -5.05
CA VAL A 378 -15.88 18.88 -5.60
C VAL A 378 -15.45 20.20 -4.96
N GLY A 379 -14.24 20.21 -4.39
CA GLY A 379 -13.62 21.36 -3.74
C GLY A 379 -13.77 21.41 -2.22
N ASN A 380 -14.72 20.66 -1.63
CA ASN A 380 -15.03 20.34 -0.22
C ASN A 380 -14.76 21.35 0.92
N GLY A 381 -14.30 22.56 0.63
CA GLY A 381 -14.14 23.68 1.54
C GLY A 381 -13.16 23.45 2.70
N VAL A 382 -12.95 24.54 3.43
CA VAL A 382 -12.24 24.56 4.71
C VAL A 382 -13.20 25.08 5.78
N ILE A 383 -12.84 24.97 7.06
CA ILE A 383 -13.62 25.57 8.15
C ILE A 383 -13.65 27.10 7.97
N CYS A 384 -14.84 27.71 8.00
CA CYS A 384 -14.95 29.15 7.98
C CYS A 384 -14.33 29.78 9.24
N GLY A 385 -13.38 30.69 9.07
CA GLY A 385 -12.64 31.34 10.15
C GLY A 385 -11.15 31.01 10.16
N VAL A 386 -10.74 29.93 9.50
CA VAL A 386 -9.30 29.69 9.22
C VAL A 386 -8.82 30.63 8.13
N ARG A 387 -7.51 30.81 8.03
CA ARG A 387 -6.89 31.64 7.00
C ARG A 387 -7.37 31.24 5.60
N ARG A 388 -7.58 32.27 4.77
CA ARG A 388 -8.01 32.15 3.37
C ARG A 388 -9.39 31.51 3.15
N SER A 389 -10.21 31.35 4.19
CA SER A 389 -11.58 30.82 4.04
C SER A 389 -12.55 31.82 3.40
N ASN A 390 -12.32 33.13 3.57
CA ASN A 390 -13.18 34.22 3.08
C ASN A 390 -14.69 34.01 3.36
N CYS A 391 -15.04 33.78 4.64
CA CYS A 391 -16.44 33.65 5.07
C CYS A 391 -16.93 34.91 5.79
N THR A 392 -18.24 35.14 5.75
CA THR A 392 -18.90 36.20 6.53
C THR A 392 -18.75 36.00 8.04
N TYR A 393 -18.67 34.74 8.47
CA TYR A 393 -18.67 34.35 9.88
C TYR A 393 -17.50 33.43 10.19
N ASP A 394 -16.99 33.53 11.42
CA ASP A 394 -16.05 32.58 12.00
C ASP A 394 -16.83 31.49 12.74
N TRP A 395 -16.68 30.25 12.27
CA TRP A 395 -17.39 29.08 12.77
C TRP A 395 -16.51 28.13 13.59
N ARG A 396 -15.23 28.48 13.83
CA ARG A 396 -14.28 27.61 14.54
C ARG A 396 -14.76 27.23 15.94
N GLU A 397 -15.23 28.18 16.75
CA GLU A 397 -15.75 27.85 18.09
C GLU A 397 -16.98 26.95 18.06
N GLN A 398 -17.89 27.15 17.11
CA GLN A 398 -19.08 26.30 16.95
C GLN A 398 -18.74 24.89 16.51
N TYR A 399 -17.74 24.73 15.64
CA TYR A 399 -17.26 23.40 15.27
C TYR A 399 -16.53 22.71 16.43
N ALA A 400 -15.72 23.43 17.23
CA ALA A 400 -15.15 22.89 18.44
C ALA A 400 -16.23 22.46 19.46
N ASN A 401 -17.28 23.26 19.66
CA ASN A 401 -18.43 22.91 20.51
C ASN A 401 -19.17 21.67 20.00
N TYR A 402 -19.33 21.55 18.68
CA TYR A 402 -19.92 20.37 18.05
C TYR A 402 -19.15 19.09 18.38
N LEU A 403 -17.82 19.10 18.24
CA LEU A 403 -16.98 17.94 18.57
C LEU A 403 -17.04 17.61 20.07
N ILE A 404 -16.98 18.63 20.94
CA ILE A 404 -17.09 18.46 22.40
C ILE A 404 -18.47 17.89 22.80
N GLU A 405 -19.55 18.32 22.14
CA GLU A 405 -20.89 17.82 22.44
C GLU A 405 -21.08 16.37 21.99
N TYR A 406 -20.46 15.95 20.88
CA TYR A 406 -20.43 14.54 20.49
C TYR A 406 -19.87 13.67 21.63
N VAL A 407 -18.74 14.10 22.22
CA VAL A 407 -18.12 13.42 23.36
C VAL A 407 -19.07 13.37 24.56
N ARG A 408 -19.73 14.49 24.91
CA ARG A 408 -20.73 14.50 26.01
C ARG A 408 -21.86 13.52 25.77
N LEU A 409 -22.38 13.46 24.55
CA LEU A 409 -23.50 12.57 24.20
C LEU A 409 -23.12 11.09 24.28
N TYR A 410 -21.88 10.73 23.90
CA TYR A 410 -21.35 9.37 24.09
C TYR A 410 -21.10 9.05 25.57
N GLN A 411 -20.54 9.99 26.33
CA GLN A 411 -20.30 9.81 27.77
C GLN A 411 -21.59 9.61 28.56
N GLN A 412 -22.66 10.35 28.23
CA GLN A 412 -24.00 10.16 28.80
C GLN A 412 -24.58 8.75 28.54
N ARG A 413 -24.05 8.03 27.54
CA ARG A 413 -24.44 6.67 27.16
C ARG A 413 -23.46 5.61 27.64
N GLY A 414 -22.56 5.99 28.54
CA GLY A 414 -21.60 5.09 29.19
C GLY A 414 -20.36 4.79 28.37
N ILE A 415 -20.09 5.54 27.30
CA ILE A 415 -18.89 5.35 26.46
C ILE A 415 -17.96 6.54 26.63
N ASN A 416 -16.75 6.28 27.12
CA ASN A 416 -15.71 7.31 27.21
C ASN A 416 -14.95 7.41 25.88
N VAL A 417 -14.84 8.62 25.35
CA VAL A 417 -13.97 8.91 24.21
C VAL A 417 -12.55 9.15 24.73
N SER A 418 -11.56 8.48 24.15
CA SER A 418 -10.15 8.56 24.56
C SER A 418 -9.34 9.52 23.68
N LEU A 419 -9.68 9.58 22.38
CA LEU A 419 -9.07 10.46 21.40
C LEU A 419 -10.16 11.14 20.58
N LEU A 420 -10.00 12.45 20.34
CA LEU A 420 -10.90 13.25 19.52
C LEU A 420 -10.15 13.85 18.34
N GLY A 421 -10.64 13.57 17.13
CA GLY A 421 -10.13 14.10 15.89
C GLY A 421 -11.11 15.04 15.21
N ALA A 422 -10.57 15.95 14.42
CA ALA A 422 -11.31 16.97 13.69
C ALA A 422 -11.08 16.91 12.18
N TYR A 423 -10.27 15.97 11.72
CA TYR A 423 -9.81 15.87 10.36
C TYR A 423 -9.70 14.40 9.98
N ASN A 424 -10.13 14.08 8.77
CA ASN A 424 -9.75 12.86 8.07
C ASN A 424 -9.29 13.25 6.68
N GLU A 425 -8.10 12.82 6.28
CA GLU A 425 -7.51 13.06 4.96
C GLU A 425 -7.66 14.51 4.48
N PRO A 426 -7.26 15.51 5.29
CA PRO A 426 -7.44 16.92 4.94
C PRO A 426 -6.63 17.34 3.69
N ASP A 427 -5.71 16.49 3.25
CA ASP A 427 -4.86 16.62 2.07
C ASP A 427 -5.46 16.02 0.77
N PHE A 428 -6.62 15.35 0.83
CA PHE A 428 -7.20 14.62 -0.31
C PHE A 428 -8.24 15.43 -1.12
N ASN A 429 -8.17 15.38 -2.46
CA ASN A 429 -9.10 16.03 -3.41
C ASN A 429 -8.95 15.36 -4.81
N PRO A 430 -10.00 15.01 -5.59
CA PRO A 430 -11.43 15.29 -5.43
C PRO A 430 -12.21 14.23 -4.64
N ILE A 431 -13.11 14.70 -3.79
CA ILE A 431 -13.87 13.86 -2.86
C ILE A 431 -15.36 13.89 -3.22
N THR A 432 -15.98 12.71 -3.30
CA THR A 432 -17.43 12.52 -3.52
C THR A 432 -18.21 12.20 -2.24
N TYR A 433 -17.51 12.09 -1.10
CA TYR A 433 -18.03 11.76 0.22
C TYR A 433 -17.74 12.90 1.23
N SER A 434 -18.01 12.67 2.53
CA SER A 434 -17.75 13.64 3.59
C SER A 434 -16.25 13.89 3.72
N ALA A 435 -15.82 15.14 3.55
CA ALA A 435 -14.45 15.55 3.83
C ALA A 435 -14.32 17.06 4.02
N MET A 436 -13.20 17.47 4.61
CA MET A 436 -12.87 18.86 4.89
C MET A 436 -11.37 19.09 4.76
N LEU A 437 -11.00 20.01 3.89
CA LEU A 437 -9.60 20.28 3.58
C LEU A 437 -8.94 21.08 4.71
N SER A 438 -7.63 20.85 4.87
CA SER A 438 -6.78 21.69 5.70
C SER A 438 -5.32 21.51 5.29
N ASP A 439 -4.59 22.62 5.15
CA ASP A 439 -3.13 22.61 5.24
C ASP A 439 -2.68 22.70 6.72
N GLY A 440 -1.38 22.60 7.01
CA GLY A 440 -0.90 22.62 8.41
C GLY A 440 -1.07 24.00 9.07
N TYR A 441 -1.12 25.05 8.26
CA TYR A 441 -1.37 26.41 8.72
C TYR A 441 -2.83 26.66 9.09
N GLN A 442 -3.77 26.06 8.36
CA GLN A 442 -5.20 26.07 8.66
C GLN A 442 -5.49 25.15 9.85
N ALA A 443 -4.78 24.03 9.97
CA ALA A 443 -4.84 23.17 11.15
C ALA A 443 -4.41 23.96 12.40
N TYR A 444 -3.34 24.76 12.32
CA TYR A 444 -2.96 25.69 13.40
C TYR A 444 -4.10 26.62 13.82
N ASP A 445 -4.78 27.26 12.85
CA ASP A 445 -5.85 28.23 13.14
C ASP A 445 -7.04 27.61 13.87
N PHE A 446 -7.33 26.33 13.59
CA PHE A 446 -8.44 25.63 14.23
C PHE A 446 -8.02 24.93 15.52
N LEU A 447 -6.88 24.25 15.55
CA LEU A 447 -6.36 23.60 16.77
C LEU A 447 -6.09 24.61 17.89
N SER A 448 -5.72 25.85 17.55
CA SER A 448 -5.58 26.95 18.53
C SER A 448 -6.90 27.29 19.25
N VAL A 449 -8.05 26.92 18.66
CA VAL A 449 -9.38 27.04 19.25
C VAL A 449 -9.80 25.72 19.89
N LEU A 450 -9.69 24.61 19.15
CA LEU A 450 -10.15 23.29 19.58
C LEU A 450 -9.43 22.81 20.84
N TYR A 451 -8.10 22.79 20.83
CA TYR A 451 -7.29 22.19 21.89
C TYR A 451 -7.59 22.78 23.28
N PRO A 452 -7.51 24.11 23.51
CA PRO A 452 -7.84 24.67 24.82
C PRO A 452 -9.30 24.47 25.22
N MET A 453 -10.24 24.46 24.28
CA MET A 453 -11.65 24.17 24.57
C MET A 453 -11.86 22.72 25.01
N VAL A 454 -11.23 21.77 24.32
CA VAL A 454 -11.24 20.35 24.68
C VAL A 454 -10.64 20.13 26.05
N LYS A 455 -9.43 20.67 26.32
CA LYS A 455 -8.78 20.52 27.62
C LYS A 455 -9.56 21.14 28.77
N LYS A 456 -10.28 22.23 28.51
CA LYS A 456 -11.19 22.84 29.49
C LYS A 456 -12.43 21.98 29.76
N ALA A 457 -13.01 21.38 28.73
CA ALA A 457 -14.21 20.55 28.86
C ALA A 457 -13.90 19.15 29.43
N PHE A 458 -12.79 18.56 28.99
CA PHE A 458 -12.34 17.21 29.28
C PHE A 458 -10.80 17.18 29.42
N PRO A 459 -10.26 17.41 30.63
CA PRO A 459 -8.82 17.49 30.83
C PRO A 459 -8.02 16.24 30.40
N SER A 460 -8.65 15.05 30.44
CA SER A 460 -8.02 13.77 30.07
C SER A 460 -8.26 13.34 28.62
N LEU A 461 -9.10 14.06 27.85
CA LEU A 461 -9.37 13.71 26.46
C LEU A 461 -8.20 14.15 25.59
N SER A 462 -7.65 13.21 24.82
CA SER A 462 -6.58 13.49 23.87
C SER A 462 -7.15 14.08 22.57
N VAL A 463 -6.36 14.92 21.90
CA VAL A 463 -6.67 15.51 20.58
C VAL A 463 -5.71 14.94 19.55
N SER A 464 -6.23 14.47 18.41
CA SER A 464 -5.40 13.97 17.30
C SER A 464 -5.03 15.08 16.32
N CYS A 465 -3.92 14.87 15.60
CA CYS A 465 -3.67 15.52 14.32
C CYS A 465 -2.86 14.59 13.41
N CYS A 466 -3.21 14.36 12.14
CA CYS A 466 -4.33 14.94 11.42
C CYS A 466 -5.02 13.94 10.48
N ASP A 467 -4.70 12.65 10.62
CA ASP A 467 -5.26 11.55 9.82
C ASP A 467 -5.10 11.78 8.31
N SER A 468 -3.95 12.32 7.89
CA SER A 468 -3.66 12.52 6.47
C SER A 468 -3.52 11.21 5.71
N THR A 469 -3.68 11.24 4.39
CA THR A 469 -3.74 10.05 3.53
C THR A 469 -2.48 9.15 3.54
N GLY A 470 -1.37 9.61 4.10
CA GLY A 470 -0.07 8.95 4.03
C GLY A 470 0.96 9.57 4.97
N ALA A 471 2.00 8.82 5.32
CA ALA A 471 3.03 9.31 6.24
C ALA A 471 3.76 10.56 5.73
N ARG A 472 4.05 10.66 4.43
CA ARG A 472 4.64 11.85 3.80
C ARG A 472 3.72 13.05 3.91
N GLN A 473 2.43 12.87 3.65
CA GLN A 473 1.44 13.94 3.73
C GLN A 473 1.30 14.43 5.17
N GLN A 474 1.38 13.53 6.15
CA GLN A 474 1.40 13.90 7.56
C GLN A 474 2.63 14.74 7.90
N ARG A 475 3.81 14.39 7.36
CA ARG A 475 5.03 15.19 7.55
C ARG A 475 4.88 16.59 7.00
N ASP A 476 4.30 16.74 5.81
CA ASP A 476 4.08 18.05 5.19
C ASP A 476 3.17 18.92 6.08
N LEU A 477 2.07 18.36 6.59
CA LEU A 477 1.16 19.04 7.52
C LEU A 477 1.85 19.41 8.84
N LEU A 478 2.56 18.47 9.47
CA LEU A 478 3.28 18.73 10.72
C LEU A 478 4.36 19.80 10.56
N TYR A 479 5.07 19.79 9.43
CA TYR A 479 6.09 20.79 9.13
C TYR A 479 5.48 22.19 9.07
N GLU A 480 4.36 22.37 8.37
CA GLU A 480 3.65 23.64 8.30
C GLU A 480 3.05 24.06 9.65
N LEU A 481 2.43 23.11 10.36
CA LEU A 481 1.88 23.32 11.69
C LEU A 481 2.96 23.77 12.67
N GLY A 482 4.13 23.14 12.65
CA GLY A 482 5.28 23.50 13.48
C GLY A 482 5.86 24.86 13.14
N ARG A 483 5.90 25.24 11.85
CA ARG A 483 6.28 26.61 11.45
C ARG A 483 5.32 27.69 11.97
N ALA A 484 4.07 27.34 12.23
CA ALA A 484 3.11 28.22 12.89
C ALA A 484 3.20 28.20 14.42
N GLY A 485 4.02 27.30 15.01
CA GLY A 485 4.14 27.11 16.46
C GLY A 485 3.02 26.23 17.04
N GLY A 486 2.45 25.33 16.25
CA GLY A 486 1.29 24.51 16.62
C GLY A 486 1.57 23.12 17.16
N LEU A 487 2.83 22.72 17.37
CA LEU A 487 3.15 21.35 17.78
C LEU A 487 2.66 20.98 19.18
N ASP A 488 2.31 21.96 20.03
CA ASP A 488 1.73 21.71 21.36
C ASP A 488 0.19 21.76 21.37
N LEU A 489 -0.46 21.79 20.19
CA LEU A 489 -1.92 21.90 20.05
C LEU A 489 -2.61 20.56 19.75
N PHE A 490 -1.92 19.44 19.97
CA PHE A 490 -2.46 18.08 19.87
C PHE A 490 -1.63 17.12 20.75
N ASP A 491 -2.19 15.96 21.08
CA ASP A 491 -1.56 14.99 21.98
C ASP A 491 -1.11 13.71 21.26
N VAL A 492 -1.72 13.36 20.12
CA VAL A 492 -1.40 12.16 19.34
C VAL A 492 -1.25 12.52 17.87
N ASN A 493 -0.12 12.19 17.27
CA ASN A 493 0.07 12.28 15.83
C ASN A 493 -0.65 11.12 15.14
N THR A 494 -1.45 11.37 14.12
CA THR A 494 -2.28 10.38 13.42
C THR A 494 -2.10 10.49 11.92
N TYR A 495 -2.05 9.33 11.23
CA TYR A 495 -1.84 9.25 9.78
C TYR A 495 -2.44 7.96 9.22
N HIS A 496 -2.71 7.94 7.92
CA HIS A 496 -3.11 6.75 7.16
C HIS A 496 -1.94 6.23 6.33
N ASN A 497 -2.12 5.08 5.68
CA ASN A 497 -1.03 4.44 4.93
C ASN A 497 -1.32 4.27 3.42
N TYR A 498 -2.30 4.99 2.86
CA TYR A 498 -2.74 4.85 1.45
C TYR A 498 -1.77 5.45 0.43
N GLN A 499 -1.37 6.72 0.60
CA GLN A 499 -0.54 7.43 -0.39
C GLN A 499 0.96 7.32 -0.14
N SER A 500 1.37 6.95 1.07
CA SER A 500 2.77 6.70 1.41
C SER A 500 2.91 5.94 2.72
N ASP A 501 3.78 4.94 2.71
CA ASP A 501 4.16 4.26 3.95
C ASP A 501 5.07 5.13 4.82
N ILE A 502 5.07 4.84 6.11
CA ILE A 502 6.12 5.32 7.00
C ILE A 502 7.47 4.68 6.65
N LYS A 503 8.48 5.51 6.39
CA LYS A 503 9.87 5.09 6.10
C LYS A 503 10.87 5.52 7.16
N GLU A 504 10.51 6.52 7.97
CA GLU A 504 11.29 7.04 9.08
C GLU A 504 10.36 7.60 10.17
N PRO A 505 10.79 7.63 11.45
CA PRO A 505 10.00 8.14 12.58
C PRO A 505 9.71 9.64 12.52
N PHE A 506 8.53 10.08 12.99
CA PHE A 506 8.12 11.50 13.01
C PHE A 506 8.80 12.34 14.12
N ASP A 507 9.71 11.75 14.89
CA ASP A 507 10.34 12.34 16.08
C ASP A 507 10.96 13.72 15.84
N ASP A 508 11.42 14.01 14.62
CA ASP A 508 11.98 15.30 14.22
C ASP A 508 10.93 16.43 14.11
N LEU A 509 9.65 16.06 14.05
CA LEU A 509 8.50 16.95 13.88
C LEU A 509 7.55 16.91 15.08
N LEU A 510 7.92 16.23 16.18
CA LEU A 510 7.09 16.05 17.36
C LEU A 510 7.82 16.46 18.65
N HIS A 511 7.07 16.87 19.66
CA HIS A 511 7.54 17.15 21.02
C HIS A 511 7.34 15.94 21.96
N GLY A 512 7.40 14.72 21.41
CA GLY A 512 7.22 13.47 22.16
C GLY A 512 5.80 12.90 22.13
N GLN A 513 4.89 13.47 21.32
CA GLN A 513 3.60 12.85 21.06
C GLN A 513 3.77 11.45 20.44
N PRO A 514 2.98 10.44 20.86
CA PRO A 514 2.96 9.15 20.17
C PRO A 514 2.37 9.31 18.77
N THR A 515 2.79 8.44 17.85
CA THR A 515 2.23 8.34 16.50
C THR A 515 1.34 7.11 16.38
N LEU A 516 0.13 7.25 15.83
CA LEU A 516 -0.83 6.19 15.60
C LEU A 516 -1.17 6.11 14.10
N GLU A 517 -1.07 4.93 13.51
CA GLU A 517 -1.72 4.66 12.23
C GLU A 517 -3.20 4.36 12.49
N THR A 518 -4.10 5.11 11.83
CA THR A 518 -5.53 5.19 12.21
C THR A 518 -6.51 4.63 11.18
N GLU A 519 -6.06 4.35 9.97
CA GLU A 519 -6.88 3.81 8.89
C GLU A 519 -6.00 3.34 7.74
N TRP A 520 -6.14 2.05 7.43
CA TRP A 520 -5.63 1.52 6.18
C TRP A 520 -6.36 0.27 5.69
N SER A 521 -6.32 0.09 4.38
CA SER A 521 -6.56 -1.15 3.64
C SER A 521 -5.77 -1.08 2.33
N ASP A 522 -5.47 -2.20 1.69
CA ASP A 522 -4.78 -2.18 0.38
C ASP A 522 -5.73 -1.68 -0.74
N GLY A 523 -7.05 -1.78 -0.54
CA GLY A 523 -8.06 -1.35 -1.51
C GLY A 523 -8.40 -2.43 -2.54
N GLY A 524 -8.13 -3.69 -2.20
CA GLY A 524 -8.49 -4.87 -2.98
C GLY A 524 -9.99 -5.12 -3.02
N SER A 525 -10.50 -5.42 -4.21
CA SER A 525 -11.92 -5.74 -4.45
C SER A 525 -12.26 -7.22 -4.26
N THR A 526 -11.37 -7.98 -3.61
CA THR A 526 -11.53 -9.40 -3.35
C THR A 526 -11.31 -9.72 -1.88
N TRP A 527 -12.21 -10.51 -1.30
CA TRP A 527 -12.00 -11.07 0.02
C TRP A 527 -10.93 -12.16 0.00
N VAL A 528 -9.93 -12.03 0.87
CA VAL A 528 -8.96 -13.10 1.15
C VAL A 528 -8.88 -13.30 2.66
N SER A 529 -9.07 -14.54 3.09
CA SER A 529 -8.92 -14.97 4.48
C SER A 529 -7.59 -15.67 4.76
N ALA A 530 -6.77 -15.90 3.74
CA ALA A 530 -5.51 -16.64 3.85
C ALA A 530 -4.38 -15.83 4.47
N TRP A 531 -3.45 -16.53 5.12
CA TRP A 531 -2.25 -15.94 5.70
C TRP A 531 -1.18 -15.62 4.65
N ASP A 532 -0.81 -16.57 3.79
CA ASP A 532 0.16 -16.39 2.71
C ASP A 532 -0.01 -17.47 1.63
N VAL A 533 -0.79 -17.20 0.58
CA VAL A 533 -1.07 -18.18 -0.48
C VAL A 533 -0.78 -17.61 -1.86
N GLN A 534 -1.24 -16.39 -2.11
CA GLN A 534 -1.09 -15.73 -3.40
C GLN A 534 0.03 -14.68 -3.39
N GLY A 535 0.55 -14.34 -2.20
CA GLY A 535 1.53 -13.26 -2.03
C GLY A 535 0.92 -11.89 -2.31
N GLN A 536 -0.38 -11.75 -2.09
CA GLN A 536 -1.11 -10.49 -2.25
C GLN A 536 -0.78 -9.54 -1.10
N ASN A 537 -0.86 -8.23 -1.36
CA ASN A 537 -0.51 -7.21 -0.37
C ASN A 537 -1.45 -7.18 0.84
N PHE A 538 -2.62 -7.80 0.72
CA PHE A 538 -3.68 -7.83 1.72
C PHE A 538 -3.88 -9.18 2.43
N GLU A 539 -2.93 -10.10 2.26
CA GLU A 539 -2.86 -11.35 3.04
C GLU A 539 -2.26 -11.12 4.43
N GLY A 540 -2.61 -11.96 5.41
CA GLY A 540 -2.23 -11.77 6.81
C GLY A 540 -0.71 -11.61 7.03
N PHE A 541 0.09 -12.38 6.30
CA PHE A 541 1.54 -12.33 6.37
C PHE A 541 2.10 -10.95 5.99
N GLN A 542 1.57 -10.33 4.94
CA GLN A 542 2.02 -9.01 4.51
C GLN A 542 1.62 -7.93 5.53
N TRP A 543 0.43 -8.04 6.13
CA TRP A 543 -0.01 -7.15 7.20
C TRP A 543 0.88 -7.24 8.45
N ALA A 544 1.38 -8.42 8.79
CA ALA A 544 2.35 -8.59 9.87
C ALA A 544 3.66 -7.83 9.60
N ILE A 545 4.13 -7.82 8.34
CA ILE A 545 5.33 -7.06 7.91
C ILE A 545 5.08 -5.56 7.95
N TYR A 546 3.90 -5.10 7.52
CA TYR A 546 3.56 -3.67 7.57
C TYR A 546 3.59 -3.14 9.00
N MET A 547 2.95 -3.84 9.95
CA MET A 547 3.01 -3.48 11.37
C MET A 547 4.43 -3.53 11.93
N HIS A 548 5.22 -4.56 11.60
CA HIS A 548 6.64 -4.61 12.00
C HIS A 548 7.38 -3.34 11.58
N ASN A 549 7.27 -2.96 10.30
CA ASN A 549 7.98 -1.81 9.75
C ASN A 549 7.51 -0.50 10.38
N ALA A 550 6.22 -0.37 10.68
CA ALA A 550 5.68 0.78 11.39
C ALA A 550 6.25 0.88 12.82
N PHE A 551 6.24 -0.22 13.57
CA PHE A 551 6.73 -0.25 14.94
C PHE A 551 8.25 -0.01 15.03
N ARG A 552 9.04 -0.47 14.05
CA ARG A 552 10.47 -0.10 13.95
C ARG A 552 10.67 1.39 13.66
N ASN A 553 9.68 2.06 13.07
CA ASN A 553 9.67 3.50 12.79
C ASN A 553 8.87 4.31 13.82
N ASN A 554 8.88 3.87 15.08
CA ASN A 554 8.31 4.59 16.23
C ASN A 554 6.78 4.80 16.20
N VAL A 555 6.04 4.03 15.40
CA VAL A 555 4.58 4.00 15.46
C VAL A 555 4.14 3.24 16.71
N ALA A 556 3.19 3.80 17.45
CA ALA A 556 2.71 3.33 18.74
C ALA A 556 1.48 2.43 18.64
N GLY A 557 0.78 2.41 17.51
CA GLY A 557 -0.40 1.55 17.32
C GLY A 557 -0.80 1.50 15.84
N TRP A 558 -1.71 0.59 15.51
CA TRP A 558 -2.09 0.33 14.12
C TRP A 558 -3.57 -0.04 14.01
N SER A 559 -4.31 0.59 13.11
CA SER A 559 -5.74 0.38 12.95
C SER A 559 -6.08 0.02 11.51
N HIS A 560 -6.71 -1.14 11.33
CA HIS A 560 -7.33 -1.46 10.05
C HIS A 560 -8.45 -0.45 9.75
N TRP A 561 -8.87 -0.39 8.49
CA TRP A 561 -10.03 0.42 8.09
C TRP A 561 -11.33 -0.07 8.76
N TRP A 562 -12.07 -1.03 8.21
CA TRP A 562 -13.31 -1.49 8.86
C TRP A 562 -13.14 -2.74 9.72
N CYS A 563 -13.92 -2.81 10.80
CA CYS A 563 -14.03 -4.04 11.59
C CYS A 563 -14.73 -5.15 10.81
N SER A 564 -15.87 -4.81 10.19
CA SER A 564 -16.70 -5.75 9.44
C SER A 564 -17.36 -5.07 8.23
N TRP A 565 -17.54 -5.80 7.13
CA TRP A 565 -18.24 -5.31 5.94
C TRP A 565 -19.00 -6.41 5.20
N THR A 566 -20.01 -6.04 4.40
CA THR A 566 -20.90 -7.00 3.71
C THR A 566 -20.47 -7.36 2.28
N GLN A 567 -19.51 -6.62 1.71
CA GLN A 567 -18.99 -6.88 0.36
C GLN A 567 -17.61 -7.55 0.42
N PRO A 568 -17.24 -8.38 -0.58
CA PRO A 568 -15.98 -9.10 -0.57
C PRO A 568 -14.82 -8.15 -0.91
N THR A 569 -14.31 -7.44 0.09
CA THR A 569 -13.19 -6.50 -0.03
C THR A 569 -12.15 -6.80 1.04
N ASP A 570 -10.90 -6.39 0.85
CA ASP A 570 -9.90 -6.46 1.91
C ASP A 570 -10.07 -5.37 2.99
N ALA A 571 -10.91 -4.37 2.71
CA ALA A 571 -11.21 -3.22 3.57
C ALA A 571 -11.78 -3.55 4.96
N SER A 572 -12.11 -4.80 5.25
CA SER A 572 -12.53 -5.24 6.59
C SER A 572 -11.75 -6.43 7.13
N LEU A 573 -11.71 -6.56 8.47
CA LEU A 573 -11.13 -7.72 9.15
C LEU A 573 -12.08 -8.93 9.15
N VAL A 574 -13.39 -8.68 9.10
CA VAL A 574 -14.46 -9.69 9.02
C VAL A 574 -15.36 -9.40 7.81
N ALA A 575 -15.59 -10.39 6.96
CA ALA A 575 -16.59 -10.32 5.89
C ALA A 575 -17.90 -10.95 6.35
N VAL A 576 -19.01 -10.28 6.10
CA VAL A 576 -20.36 -10.79 6.36
C VAL A 576 -21.04 -11.08 5.02
N ASN A 577 -21.53 -12.31 4.84
CA ASN A 577 -22.27 -12.71 3.65
C ASN A 577 -23.62 -13.31 4.06
N GLY A 578 -24.68 -12.50 3.94
CA GLY A 578 -26.02 -12.86 4.42
C GLY A 578 -26.00 -13.14 5.92
N THR A 579 -26.29 -14.39 6.29
CA THR A 579 -26.33 -14.84 7.69
C THR A 579 -25.05 -15.55 8.14
N THR A 580 -23.97 -15.45 7.37
CA THR A 580 -22.67 -16.08 7.67
C THR A 580 -21.55 -15.05 7.66
N TYR A 581 -20.41 -15.36 8.29
CA TYR A 581 -19.25 -14.49 8.29
C TYR A 581 -17.95 -15.26 8.12
N GLN A 582 -16.88 -14.56 7.75
CA GLN A 582 -15.53 -15.07 7.63
C GLN A 582 -14.55 -14.10 8.28
N VAL A 583 -13.60 -14.62 9.05
CA VAL A 583 -12.53 -13.84 9.67
C VAL A 583 -11.29 -13.93 8.77
N SER A 584 -10.62 -12.81 8.56
CA SER A 584 -9.40 -12.76 7.76
C SER A 584 -8.15 -13.08 8.58
N ALA A 585 -7.11 -13.62 7.94
CA ALA A 585 -5.80 -13.75 8.55
C ALA A 585 -5.12 -12.40 8.85
N ARG A 586 -5.64 -11.27 8.33
CA ARG A 586 -5.22 -9.94 8.76
C ARG A 586 -5.50 -9.74 10.25
N LEU A 587 -6.65 -10.20 10.76
CA LEU A 587 -6.92 -10.16 12.20
C LEU A 587 -5.90 -10.99 12.99
N TRP A 588 -5.45 -12.13 12.46
CA TRP A 588 -4.44 -12.95 13.13
C TRP A 588 -3.03 -12.35 13.09
N ALA A 589 -2.73 -11.52 12.07
CA ALA A 589 -1.56 -10.66 12.10
C ALA A 589 -1.64 -9.66 13.26
N PHE A 590 -2.78 -8.98 13.43
CA PHE A 590 -3.01 -8.05 14.53
C PHE A 590 -2.89 -8.75 15.88
N ALA A 591 -3.59 -9.87 16.05
CA ALA A 591 -3.61 -10.65 17.28
C ALA A 591 -2.22 -11.16 17.68
N GLY A 592 -1.35 -11.50 16.72
CA GLY A 592 0.03 -11.92 17.02
C GLY A 592 0.92 -10.80 17.57
N TYR A 593 0.53 -9.53 17.45
CA TYR A 593 1.10 -8.41 18.20
C TYR A 593 0.28 -8.12 19.46
N PHE A 594 -1.00 -7.76 19.29
CA PHE A 594 -1.78 -7.08 20.32
C PHE A 594 -2.33 -7.98 21.43
N ARG A 595 -2.35 -9.31 21.27
CA ARG A 595 -2.60 -10.21 22.41
C ARG A 595 -1.45 -10.18 23.41
N PHE A 596 -0.23 -9.88 22.95
CA PHE A 596 0.99 -10.07 23.73
C PHE A 596 1.67 -8.74 24.10
N ALA A 597 1.61 -7.73 23.24
CA ALA A 597 2.03 -6.35 23.54
C ALA A 597 0.79 -5.50 23.80
N ARG A 598 0.39 -5.40 25.08
CA ARG A 598 -0.85 -4.71 25.49
C ARG A 598 -0.65 -3.19 25.58
N PRO A 599 -1.74 -2.39 25.59
CA PRO A 599 -1.62 -0.95 25.79
C PRO A 599 -0.75 -0.61 27.00
N GLY A 600 0.21 0.31 26.81
CA GLY A 600 1.23 0.68 27.79
C GLY A 600 2.53 -0.12 27.70
N ALA A 601 2.61 -1.20 26.92
CA ALA A 601 3.85 -1.94 26.71
C ALA A 601 4.92 -1.06 26.05
N MET A 602 6.16 -1.15 26.54
CA MET A 602 7.29 -0.37 26.04
C MET A 602 8.01 -1.13 24.93
N ARG A 603 8.24 -0.52 23.77
CA ARG A 603 9.07 -1.14 22.73
C ARG A 603 10.52 -1.17 23.19
N LEU A 604 11.16 -2.32 23.05
CA LEU A 604 12.58 -2.54 23.33
C LEU A 604 13.39 -2.53 22.04
N GLU A 605 14.72 -2.39 22.15
CA GLU A 605 15.60 -2.60 21.01
C GLU A 605 15.61 -4.09 20.64
N ALA A 606 15.48 -4.35 19.35
CA ALA A 606 15.51 -5.70 18.79
C ALA A 606 16.06 -5.68 17.37
N ASP A 607 17.02 -6.56 17.07
CA ASP A 607 17.60 -6.74 15.74
C ASP A 607 17.77 -8.22 15.39
N SER A 608 17.77 -8.49 14.09
CA SER A 608 18.05 -9.81 13.51
C SER A 608 19.31 -9.73 12.67
N SER A 609 20.13 -10.78 12.71
CA SER A 609 21.35 -10.88 11.90
C SER A 609 21.10 -11.13 10.41
N VAL A 610 19.84 -11.35 10.00
CA VAL A 610 19.44 -11.61 8.61
C VAL A 610 18.22 -10.77 8.23
N MET A 611 18.15 -10.34 6.96
CA MET A 611 17.07 -9.48 6.47
C MET A 611 15.72 -10.18 6.26
N GLU A 612 15.70 -11.51 6.24
CA GLU A 612 14.48 -12.30 6.00
C GLU A 612 13.70 -12.57 7.29
N VAL A 613 14.30 -12.30 8.46
CA VAL A 613 13.70 -12.48 9.78
C VAL A 613 13.49 -11.11 10.40
N TYR A 614 12.23 -10.72 10.52
CA TYR A 614 11.80 -9.44 11.08
C TYR A 614 11.46 -9.64 12.56
N VAL A 615 11.80 -8.67 13.42
CA VAL A 615 11.60 -8.78 14.86
C VAL A 615 11.32 -7.43 15.51
N THR A 616 10.34 -7.44 16.41
CA THR A 616 10.18 -6.39 17.43
C THR A 616 10.14 -7.05 18.80
N ALA A 617 10.41 -6.29 19.86
CA ALA A 617 10.29 -6.76 21.23
C ALA A 617 9.59 -5.68 22.08
N TRP A 618 8.79 -6.12 23.03
CA TRP A 618 7.96 -5.28 23.87
C TRP A 618 7.97 -5.78 25.31
N GLU A 619 8.01 -4.87 26.27
CA GLU A 619 7.86 -5.16 27.69
C GLU A 619 6.52 -4.60 28.18
N ASN A 620 5.63 -5.48 28.65
CA ASN A 620 4.36 -5.08 29.22
C ASN A 620 4.54 -4.43 30.60
N THR A 621 3.52 -3.71 31.04
CA THR A 621 3.51 -3.04 32.36
C THR A 621 3.58 -4.00 33.54
N ASN A 622 3.25 -5.28 33.33
CA ASN A 622 3.38 -6.35 34.31
C ASN A 622 4.75 -7.08 34.25
N GLY A 623 5.66 -6.67 33.37
CA GLY A 623 7.01 -7.24 33.21
C GLY A 623 7.11 -8.43 32.24
N THR A 624 6.01 -8.91 31.65
CA THR A 624 6.11 -9.95 30.61
C THR A 624 6.62 -9.36 29.30
N LEU A 625 7.37 -10.15 28.52
CA LEU A 625 7.89 -9.73 27.23
C LEU A 625 7.11 -10.37 26.08
N ALA A 626 6.92 -9.62 25.00
CA ALA A 626 6.40 -10.11 23.74
C ALA A 626 7.42 -9.87 22.63
N ILE A 627 7.78 -10.93 21.90
CA ILE A 627 8.75 -10.88 20.80
C ILE A 627 8.11 -11.50 19.55
N PRO A 628 7.34 -10.74 18.76
CA PRO A 628 6.86 -11.16 17.45
C PRO A 628 8.03 -11.29 16.48
N VAL A 629 8.21 -12.49 15.93
CA VAL A 629 9.24 -12.82 14.93
C VAL A 629 8.56 -13.28 13.64
N ILE A 630 8.81 -12.60 12.52
CA ILE A 630 8.27 -12.96 11.21
C ILE A 630 9.39 -13.54 10.36
N ASN A 631 9.23 -14.79 9.91
CA ASN A 631 10.13 -15.41 8.96
C ASN A 631 9.55 -15.28 7.55
N ALA A 632 10.15 -14.38 6.75
CA ALA A 632 9.74 -14.16 5.37
C ALA A 632 10.35 -15.13 4.36
N ALA A 633 11.32 -15.95 4.78
CA ALA A 633 11.92 -16.95 3.91
C ALA A 633 10.96 -18.11 3.63
N HIS A 634 11.25 -18.83 2.55
CA HIS A 634 10.56 -20.07 2.17
C HIS A 634 11.16 -21.33 2.81
N TYR A 635 12.00 -21.15 3.83
CA TYR A 635 12.58 -22.22 4.66
C TYR A 635 12.56 -21.82 6.13
N THR A 636 12.62 -22.83 7.00
CA THR A 636 12.69 -22.64 8.45
C THR A 636 14.01 -22.01 8.85
N TYR A 637 13.96 -21.01 9.74
CA TYR A 637 15.14 -20.49 10.43
C TYR A 637 15.24 -21.06 11.85
N THR A 638 16.43 -21.52 12.22
CA THR A 638 16.82 -21.69 13.62
C THR A 638 17.30 -20.34 14.14
N VAL A 639 16.59 -19.75 15.09
CA VAL A 639 16.91 -18.45 15.66
C VAL A 639 17.49 -18.60 17.06
N ASP A 640 18.64 -18.00 17.28
CA ASP A 640 19.28 -17.83 18.58
C ASP A 640 18.87 -16.47 19.15
N ILE A 641 18.04 -16.45 20.19
CA ILE A 641 17.46 -15.23 20.77
C ILE A 641 18.21 -14.88 22.05
N ASN A 642 18.96 -13.77 22.02
CA ASN A 642 19.70 -13.22 23.15
C ASN A 642 18.88 -12.11 23.82
N LEU A 643 18.71 -12.17 25.13
CA LEU A 643 17.86 -11.29 25.92
C LEU A 643 18.71 -10.51 26.94
N ALA A 644 19.32 -9.41 26.50
CA ALA A 644 20.12 -8.55 27.37
C ALA A 644 19.22 -7.69 28.26
N GLY A 645 19.57 -7.61 29.55
CA GLY A 645 18.85 -6.78 30.52
C GLY A 645 17.51 -7.35 30.99
N THR A 646 17.23 -8.63 30.72
CA THR A 646 16.00 -9.32 31.16
C THR A 646 16.33 -10.44 32.14
N ASN A 647 15.30 -10.95 32.83
CA ASN A 647 15.42 -12.10 33.73
C ASN A 647 14.42 -13.20 33.37
N VAL A 648 14.34 -13.56 32.08
CA VAL A 648 13.34 -14.51 31.59
C VAL A 648 13.50 -15.89 32.25
N THR A 649 12.38 -16.42 32.74
CA THR A 649 12.29 -17.74 33.38
C THR A 649 11.45 -18.74 32.60
N HIS A 650 10.52 -18.25 31.78
CA HIS A 650 9.62 -19.09 30.99
C HIS A 650 9.38 -18.47 29.61
N VAL A 651 9.23 -19.32 28.59
CA VAL A 651 8.91 -18.91 27.22
C VAL A 651 7.77 -19.80 26.71
N VAL A 652 6.75 -19.16 26.16
CA VAL A 652 5.70 -19.79 25.37
C VAL A 652 5.76 -19.20 23.96
N ALA A 653 5.49 -20.00 22.94
CA ALA A 653 5.46 -19.51 21.56
C ALA A 653 4.09 -19.75 20.91
N TYR A 654 3.63 -18.78 20.13
CA TYR A 654 2.38 -18.82 19.38
C TYR A 654 2.67 -18.66 17.89
N LEU A 655 2.15 -19.57 17.07
CA LEU A 655 2.38 -19.62 15.63
C LEU A 655 1.16 -19.09 14.86
N THR A 656 1.44 -18.23 13.88
CA THR A 656 0.48 -17.81 12.86
C THR A 656 1.05 -18.14 11.48
N ASP A 657 0.33 -18.99 10.74
CA ASP A 657 0.63 -19.38 9.37
C ASP A 657 -0.68 -19.74 8.63
N ASN A 658 -0.61 -20.41 7.47
CA ASN A 658 -1.81 -20.82 6.73
C ASN A 658 -2.72 -21.83 7.45
N THR A 659 -2.22 -22.47 8.51
CA THR A 659 -2.89 -23.54 9.27
C THR A 659 -3.07 -23.22 10.75
N HIS A 660 -2.45 -22.15 11.25
CA HIS A 660 -2.48 -21.73 12.65
C HIS A 660 -2.89 -20.25 12.76
N ASN A 661 -3.82 -19.97 13.65
CA ASN A 661 -4.34 -18.62 13.90
C ASN A 661 -3.91 -18.18 15.31
N VAL A 662 -2.65 -17.76 15.45
CA VAL A 662 -2.04 -17.45 16.76
C VAL A 662 -2.18 -18.63 17.75
N THR A 663 -1.85 -19.83 17.26
CA THR A 663 -1.99 -21.09 17.99
C THR A 663 -0.78 -21.32 18.87
N GLN A 664 -0.99 -21.62 20.16
CA GLN A 664 0.11 -21.99 21.05
C GLN A 664 0.82 -23.26 20.56
N THR A 665 2.15 -23.22 20.52
CA THR A 665 2.99 -24.37 20.18
C THR A 665 3.23 -25.27 21.40
N ASN A 666 3.54 -26.54 21.16
CA ASN A 666 3.94 -27.49 22.21
C ASN A 666 5.47 -27.53 22.42
N GLU A 667 6.17 -26.51 21.95
CA GLU A 667 7.63 -26.41 22.08
C GLU A 667 8.02 -26.13 23.53
N THR A 668 9.18 -26.66 23.94
CA THR A 668 9.78 -26.36 25.24
C THR A 668 11.12 -25.70 25.02
N PHE A 669 11.33 -24.56 25.68
CA PHE A 669 12.54 -23.76 25.51
C PHE A 669 13.41 -23.89 26.76
N THR A 670 14.67 -24.24 26.56
CA THR A 670 15.66 -24.19 27.63
C THR A 670 16.35 -22.83 27.61
N ILE A 671 16.19 -22.07 28.68
CA ILE A 671 16.84 -20.77 28.83
C ILE A 671 18.17 -20.99 29.54
N SER A 672 19.26 -20.48 28.97
CA SER A 672 20.59 -20.52 29.58
C SER A 672 21.31 -19.21 29.31
N GLY A 673 21.75 -18.53 30.38
CA GLY A 673 22.50 -17.28 30.26
C GLY A 673 21.75 -16.15 29.56
N GLY A 674 20.43 -16.05 29.74
CA GLY A 674 19.60 -15.04 29.07
C GLY A 674 19.41 -15.30 27.57
N LYS A 675 19.57 -16.55 27.12
CA LYS A 675 19.41 -16.95 25.72
C LYS A 675 18.53 -18.19 25.62
N PHE A 676 17.78 -18.29 24.53
CA PHE A 676 17.16 -19.54 24.08
C PHE A 676 17.24 -19.67 22.56
N THR A 677 17.00 -20.88 22.05
CA THR A 677 16.99 -21.17 20.61
C THR A 677 15.61 -21.68 20.22
N ALA A 678 15.10 -21.25 19.07
CA ALA A 678 13.80 -21.65 18.54
C ALA A 678 13.85 -21.91 17.03
N GLN A 679 12.88 -22.64 16.50
CA GLN A 679 12.64 -22.71 15.07
C GLN A 679 11.51 -21.75 14.71
N VAL A 680 11.63 -21.03 13.60
CA VAL A 680 10.55 -20.21 13.03
C VAL A 680 10.25 -20.72 11.63
N GLU A 681 9.04 -21.22 11.44
CA GLU A 681 8.53 -21.83 10.21
C GLU A 681 8.62 -20.86 9.03
N PRO A 682 8.71 -21.35 7.79
CA PRO A 682 8.69 -20.48 6.62
C PRO A 682 7.38 -19.71 6.54
N ARG A 683 7.45 -18.47 6.02
CA ARG A 683 6.28 -17.65 5.73
C ARG A 683 5.30 -17.56 6.90
N SER A 684 5.82 -17.43 8.11
CA SER A 684 5.03 -17.42 9.35
C SER A 684 5.39 -16.25 10.24
N MET A 685 4.54 -15.99 11.22
CA MET A 685 4.86 -15.19 12.38
C MET A 685 4.80 -16.09 13.62
N LYS A 686 5.88 -16.13 14.39
CA LYS A 686 5.93 -16.79 15.69
C LYS A 686 6.16 -15.73 16.77
N THR A 687 5.20 -15.57 17.67
CA THR A 687 5.32 -14.65 18.80
C THR A 687 5.74 -15.41 20.03
N PHE A 688 6.91 -15.06 20.57
CA PHE A 688 7.36 -15.55 21.86
C PHE A 688 6.80 -14.64 22.95
N PHE A 689 6.13 -15.22 23.95
CA PHE A 689 5.62 -14.54 25.13
C PHE A 689 6.35 -15.10 26.35
N LEU A 690 6.96 -14.21 27.14
CA LEU A 690 7.98 -14.58 28.12
C LEU A 690 7.64 -14.01 29.49
N ASP A 691 7.81 -14.83 30.53
CA ASP A 691 7.69 -14.41 31.93
C ASP A 691 9.08 -14.09 32.50
N CYS A 692 9.20 -13.00 33.26
CA CYS A 692 10.45 -12.51 33.87
C CYS A 692 10.45 -12.60 35.40
#